data_AF-A0AA38TD50-F1
#
_entry.id   AF-A0AA38TD50-F1
#
_cell.length_a   1.000
_cell.length_b   1.000
_cell.length_c   1.000
_cell.angle_alpha   90.00
_cell.angle_beta   90.00
_cell.angle_gamma   90.00
#
_symmetry.space_group_name_H-M   'P 1'
#
loop_
_entity.id
_entity.type
_entity.pdbx_description
1 polymer ?
#
loop_
_entity_poly.entity_id
_entity_poly.type
_entity_poly.pdbx_seq_one_letter_code
_entity_poly.pdbx_strand_id
1 'polypeptide(L)'
;MELGPFRVNADTVTLSRNKYAWNNVANVLFLESPAGVGFSYSNTSSDYLTGDEQTAKDSYTFLVNWLERFPEYKTRDFYITGESYAGHYVPQLAQLILQNNKITNQTVINLKGIALGNAYVDDETENTGMFDYFWSHAIISDEIHEGIVSKCNFSEGAPLTVECDEYEQQAYASVSNIDFYNIYAPLCSSSSNSTPSCFHRHQLAGHAVYSLAYDSGSNGEWYQRLDLQVGGYVVGYENLTNKNHRFHHMSCEVNKNTSRYFPQQSKVLLVFVHCYGGNGNDPLGTALNNQRLKRSQPGYRVSNQDSRADQDSYSPVYVGSQDGLKDLDKISVLPGEPAGTDFDQYSGYVTVDPSHGRALFYYLAESSVNSSTNPLVLWLNGGPGCSSFGNGAMMELGPFRVNADTVTLSHNKYAWNNVANVLFLESPAGVGFSYSNTSSDYITGDEQTAKDSYTFLVNWLERFPEYKTRDFYITGESYAGHYVPQLAQLILQNNKITNQTVINLKGIALGNAYVDDETENTGMFDYFWSHAIISDEIHDGIVSNCNFSEAAPSTAACDDYVQQAYAAKSNIYFYDIYAPLCSSSSNSTPSRFHLRQLAGHAVYSLAYDSGSNGKWYQRLDLQWRYRWKSTSDNNNKNHRFHHMSSKVNKNTARYLPQQAKVLLVLAHCYGGNGYDPLERALNVPRSKRSQPEYRVSNQDSRADQYSYSPVYVGSQDGLKDLDKISVLPGEPAGTDFDQYSGYVTVDPSHGRALFYYLAESPVNSSTNPLVLWLNGGPGCSSFGNGAMMELGPFRVNVDTVTLSHNKYAWNNRKNDYNKISFIELANVLFLESPAGVGFSYSNTSSDYVTGDEQTEKDSYTFLVNWLKRFPEYKTRDFYITGESYAGHYVPQLAQLILQNNKITNQTVINLKGIALGNAYVDDETGNTGMFDYFWSHAIISDEIHEGIVSKCNFSEDATTTEECDDYLQQAYAAKSNINFYDIYAPLCSSSSTSSPSISGFDPCTENYTQAYLNTPTVQQSLHAKPVEWESCNDFININWQWQDMPLTVLPTIQDLMASGISVWFYSGDTDGRVPVTSSRYSIDKLQTSVKTPWYPWIYEGEVGGYVVGYENLTFVTIRGAGHFVPSYQPARALAVFSSFLEGKLP
;
A
#
# COMPACT_ATOMS: atom_id res chain seq x y z
N MET A 1 -12.32 -25.43 5.63
CA MET A 1 -11.69 -26.10 6.82
C MET A 1 -11.35 -25.13 7.96
N GLU A 2 -11.83 -23.89 7.98
CA GLU A 2 -11.15 -22.80 8.70
C GLU A 2 -11.39 -22.75 10.22
N LEU A 3 -12.59 -23.11 10.68
CA LEU A 3 -13.04 -22.87 12.06
C LEU A 3 -12.77 -24.05 13.02
N GLY A 4 -12.52 -25.24 12.47
CA GLY A 4 -12.39 -26.50 13.23
C GLY A 4 -11.01 -26.72 13.86
N PRO A 5 -10.86 -27.69 14.80
CA PRO A 5 -9.63 -27.92 15.57
C PRO A 5 -8.40 -28.36 14.74
N PHE A 6 -8.61 -28.85 13.52
CA PHE A 6 -7.59 -29.44 12.68
C PHE A 6 -7.71 -28.97 11.23
N ARG A 7 -6.58 -28.91 10.52
CA ARG A 7 -6.49 -28.77 9.07
C ARG A 7 -5.89 -30.05 8.50
N VAL A 8 -6.35 -30.48 7.31
CA VAL A 8 -5.68 -31.54 6.56
C VAL A 8 -4.38 -30.97 5.97
N ASN A 9 -3.32 -31.77 5.96
CA ASN A 9 -2.02 -31.38 5.40
C ASN A 9 -1.94 -31.75 3.90
N ALA A 10 -0.95 -31.23 3.19
CA ALA A 10 -0.78 -31.48 1.74
C ALA A 10 -0.51 -32.96 1.36
N ASP A 11 -0.22 -33.83 2.33
CA ASP A 11 -0.16 -35.29 2.13
C ASP A 11 -1.55 -35.96 2.05
N THR A 12 -2.63 -35.21 2.28
CA THR A 12 -4.05 -35.62 2.34
C THR A 12 -4.42 -36.63 3.44
N VAL A 13 -3.43 -37.11 4.22
CA VAL A 13 -3.62 -38.21 5.20
C VAL A 13 -3.25 -37.84 6.64
N THR A 14 -2.51 -36.76 6.87
CA THR A 14 -2.20 -36.25 8.22
C THR A 14 -2.92 -34.95 8.53
N LEU A 15 -3.09 -34.68 9.83
CA LEU A 15 -3.75 -33.49 10.35
C LEU A 15 -2.77 -32.61 11.11
N SER A 16 -2.85 -31.29 10.94
CA SER A 16 -2.19 -30.30 11.81
C SER A 16 -3.21 -29.58 12.69
N ARG A 17 -2.82 -29.18 13.91
CA ARG A 17 -3.71 -28.43 14.82
C ARG A 17 -3.90 -27.01 14.30
N ASN A 18 -5.15 -26.61 14.13
CA ASN A 18 -5.51 -25.23 13.81
C ASN A 18 -5.39 -24.34 15.06
N LYS A 19 -4.40 -23.45 15.13
CA LYS A 19 -4.24 -22.51 16.25
C LYS A 19 -5.38 -21.49 16.37
N TYR A 20 -6.10 -21.23 15.28
CA TYR A 20 -7.20 -20.26 15.21
C TYR A 20 -8.60 -20.88 15.38
N ALA A 21 -8.68 -22.17 15.74
CA ALA A 21 -9.96 -22.87 15.84
C ALA A 21 -10.92 -22.24 16.86
N TRP A 22 -12.19 -22.09 16.48
CA TRP A 22 -13.21 -21.47 17.34
C TRP A 22 -13.52 -22.30 18.59
N ASN A 23 -13.20 -23.60 18.58
CA ASN A 23 -13.27 -24.44 19.77
C ASN A 23 -12.21 -24.11 20.86
N ASN A 24 -11.34 -23.12 20.64
CA ASN A 24 -10.50 -22.54 21.69
C ASN A 24 -11.26 -21.53 22.56
N VAL A 25 -12.40 -20.97 22.08
CA VAL A 25 -13.20 -19.94 22.77
C VAL A 25 -14.66 -20.35 23.02
N ALA A 26 -15.23 -21.21 22.17
CA ALA A 26 -16.61 -21.69 22.24
C ALA A 26 -16.69 -23.22 22.24
N ASN A 27 -17.89 -23.77 22.45
CA ASN A 27 -18.18 -25.17 22.11
C ASN A 27 -18.85 -25.14 20.73
N VAL A 28 -18.16 -25.61 19.70
CA VAL A 28 -18.62 -25.49 18.31
C VAL A 28 -19.31 -26.77 17.87
N LEU A 29 -20.50 -26.64 17.29
CA LEU A 29 -21.28 -27.71 16.67
C LEU A 29 -21.36 -27.43 15.17
N PHE A 30 -20.69 -28.26 14.38
CA PHE A 30 -20.84 -28.25 12.92
C PHE A 30 -22.05 -29.13 12.55
N LEU A 31 -22.89 -28.63 11.64
CA LEU A 31 -24.07 -29.32 11.12
C LEU A 31 -24.00 -29.28 9.60
N GLU A 32 -23.96 -30.46 8.98
CA GLU A 32 -24.06 -30.60 7.53
C GLU A 32 -25.54 -30.68 7.16
N SER A 33 -26.03 -29.70 6.40
CA SER A 33 -27.45 -29.50 6.09
C SER A 33 -27.56 -28.79 4.74
N PRO A 34 -28.55 -29.12 3.88
CA PRO A 34 -29.58 -30.15 4.07
C PRO A 34 -29.05 -31.60 3.98
N ALA A 35 -29.95 -32.57 4.10
CA ALA A 35 -29.64 -33.97 3.77
C ALA A 35 -29.17 -34.09 2.30
N GLY A 36 -28.06 -34.78 2.09
CA GLY A 36 -27.29 -34.79 0.83
C GLY A 36 -25.94 -34.09 0.95
N VAL A 37 -25.75 -33.20 1.93
CA VAL A 37 -24.47 -32.55 2.22
C VAL A 37 -23.65 -33.39 3.21
N GLY A 38 -22.39 -33.66 2.87
CA GLY A 38 -21.43 -34.33 3.77
C GLY A 38 -21.87 -35.73 4.19
N PHE A 39 -21.98 -35.96 5.50
CA PHE A 39 -22.44 -37.22 6.08
C PHE A 39 -23.94 -37.24 6.42
N SER A 40 -24.69 -36.16 6.16
CA SER A 40 -26.14 -36.11 6.33
C SER A 40 -26.86 -36.74 5.13
N TYR A 41 -27.70 -37.75 5.36
CA TYR A 41 -28.37 -38.52 4.29
C TYR A 41 -29.85 -38.81 4.62
N SER A 42 -30.65 -39.06 3.58
CA SER A 42 -31.98 -39.67 3.71
C SER A 42 -32.09 -40.98 2.92
N ASN A 43 -33.00 -41.85 3.36
CA ASN A 43 -33.40 -43.07 2.66
C ASN A 43 -34.49 -42.82 1.60
N THR A 44 -35.03 -41.60 1.49
CA THR A 44 -36.08 -41.23 0.53
C THR A 44 -35.54 -40.24 -0.49
N SER A 45 -35.72 -40.52 -1.79
CA SER A 45 -35.24 -39.65 -2.87
C SER A 45 -35.96 -38.29 -2.93
N SER A 46 -37.15 -38.18 -2.35
CA SER A 46 -37.90 -36.93 -2.19
C SER A 46 -37.20 -35.91 -1.30
N ASP A 47 -36.43 -36.36 -0.33
CA ASP A 47 -35.98 -35.50 0.78
C ASP A 47 -34.74 -34.68 0.39
N TYR A 48 -34.13 -35.01 -0.75
CA TYR A 48 -33.12 -34.21 -1.43
C TYR A 48 -33.72 -33.08 -2.30
N LEU A 49 -35.04 -33.10 -2.54
CA LEU A 49 -35.78 -32.01 -3.19
C LEU A 49 -36.29 -31.04 -2.12
N THR A 50 -35.34 -30.32 -1.53
CA THR A 50 -35.54 -29.40 -0.40
C THR A 50 -35.37 -27.94 -0.81
N GLY A 51 -35.72 -27.03 0.10
CA GLY A 51 -35.46 -25.58 0.01
C GLY A 51 -35.24 -25.01 1.40
N ASP A 52 -34.99 -23.69 1.51
CA ASP A 52 -34.56 -23.05 2.77
C ASP A 52 -35.49 -23.35 3.96
N GLU A 53 -36.80 -23.22 3.76
CA GLU A 53 -37.79 -23.37 4.83
C GLU A 53 -37.79 -24.81 5.40
N GLN A 54 -37.53 -25.80 4.56
CA GLN A 54 -37.41 -27.21 4.96
C GLN A 54 -36.05 -27.50 5.59
N THR A 55 -34.97 -27.01 4.99
CA THR A 55 -33.60 -27.04 5.53
C THR A 55 -33.55 -26.43 6.95
N ALA A 56 -34.26 -25.33 7.19
CA ALA A 56 -34.39 -24.69 8.48
C ALA A 56 -35.25 -25.51 9.48
N LYS A 57 -36.36 -26.15 9.04
CA LYS A 57 -37.17 -27.06 9.87
C LYS A 57 -36.39 -28.29 10.32
N ASP A 58 -35.62 -28.89 9.43
CA ASP A 58 -34.82 -30.08 9.73
C ASP A 58 -33.61 -29.73 10.61
N SER A 59 -32.96 -28.60 10.37
CA SER A 59 -31.91 -28.07 11.24
C SER A 59 -32.44 -27.74 12.64
N TYR A 60 -33.65 -27.18 12.75
CA TYR A 60 -34.33 -26.97 14.05
C TYR A 60 -34.63 -28.30 14.76
N THR A 61 -35.17 -29.27 14.01
CA THR A 61 -35.51 -30.61 14.53
C THR A 61 -34.26 -31.37 14.99
N PHE A 62 -33.15 -31.24 14.26
CA PHE A 62 -31.83 -31.73 14.67
C PHE A 62 -31.40 -31.07 15.98
N LEU A 63 -31.41 -29.73 16.09
CA LEU A 63 -30.95 -29.03 17.29
C LEU A 63 -31.77 -29.40 18.54
N VAL A 64 -33.08 -29.53 18.42
CA VAL A 64 -33.95 -30.03 19.51
C VAL A 64 -33.51 -31.43 19.95
N ASN A 65 -33.39 -32.38 19.01
CA ASN A 65 -33.00 -33.76 19.32
C ASN A 65 -31.55 -33.87 19.83
N TRP A 66 -30.64 -33.01 19.37
CA TRP A 66 -29.25 -32.93 19.83
C TRP A 66 -29.20 -32.42 21.28
N LEU A 67 -29.93 -31.35 21.60
CA LEU A 67 -30.01 -30.80 22.95
C LEU A 67 -30.70 -31.76 23.94
N GLU A 68 -31.67 -32.58 23.49
CA GLU A 68 -32.21 -33.67 24.30
C GLU A 68 -31.18 -34.78 24.59
N ARG A 69 -30.25 -35.06 23.66
CA ARG A 69 -29.15 -36.02 23.86
C ARG A 69 -28.00 -35.48 24.72
N PHE A 70 -27.73 -34.17 24.64
CA PHE A 70 -26.66 -33.47 25.37
C PHE A 70 -27.24 -32.37 26.29
N PRO A 71 -27.99 -32.74 27.35
CA PRO A 71 -28.77 -31.82 28.17
C PRO A 71 -27.96 -30.73 28.89
N GLU A 72 -26.66 -30.93 29.08
CA GLU A 72 -25.71 -29.97 29.66
C GLU A 72 -25.53 -28.69 28.82
N TYR A 73 -25.92 -28.72 27.54
CA TYR A 73 -25.91 -27.55 26.65
C TYR A 73 -27.25 -26.79 26.60
N LYS A 74 -28.39 -27.41 26.96
CA LYS A 74 -29.75 -26.81 26.91
C LYS A 74 -29.90 -25.42 27.55
N THR A 75 -29.01 -25.07 28.48
CA THR A 75 -29.11 -23.82 29.26
C THR A 75 -27.91 -22.90 29.08
N ARG A 76 -27.03 -23.20 28.12
CA ARG A 76 -25.94 -22.31 27.69
C ARG A 76 -26.45 -21.34 26.64
N ASP A 77 -25.69 -20.28 26.41
CA ASP A 77 -25.96 -19.29 25.38
C ASP A 77 -25.62 -19.90 24.01
N PHE A 78 -26.57 -19.85 23.08
CA PHE A 78 -26.48 -20.48 21.77
C PHE A 78 -26.42 -19.41 20.67
N TYR A 79 -25.56 -19.63 19.69
CA TYR A 79 -25.34 -18.75 18.55
C TYR A 79 -25.32 -19.61 17.29
N ILE A 80 -25.82 -19.07 16.18
CA ILE A 80 -25.79 -19.76 14.87
C ILE A 80 -24.91 -18.94 13.95
N THR A 81 -24.10 -19.61 13.14
CA THR A 81 -23.29 -18.95 12.12
C THR A 81 -23.25 -19.79 10.84
N GLY A 82 -22.98 -19.12 9.73
CA GLY A 82 -22.83 -19.71 8.41
C GLY A 82 -22.27 -18.68 7.43
N GLU A 83 -21.94 -19.14 6.23
CA GLU A 83 -21.33 -18.35 5.17
C GLU A 83 -22.03 -18.58 3.82
N SER A 84 -21.86 -17.67 2.85
CA SER A 84 -22.51 -17.75 1.53
C SER A 84 -24.03 -17.96 1.66
N TYR A 85 -24.62 -18.94 0.97
CA TYR A 85 -26.07 -19.22 0.93
C TYR A 85 -26.72 -19.50 2.31
N ALA A 86 -25.93 -19.64 3.38
CA ALA A 86 -26.43 -19.64 4.74
C ALA A 86 -27.17 -18.33 5.13
N GLY A 87 -26.97 -17.24 4.38
CA GLY A 87 -27.74 -16.00 4.53
C GLY A 87 -29.25 -16.19 4.41
N HIS A 88 -29.72 -17.22 3.68
CA HIS A 88 -31.14 -17.58 3.61
C HIS A 88 -31.59 -18.41 4.83
N TYR A 89 -31.02 -19.60 5.02
CA TYR A 89 -31.56 -20.57 5.96
C TYR A 89 -31.17 -20.34 7.44
N VAL A 90 -30.10 -19.58 7.75
CA VAL A 90 -29.75 -19.25 9.14
C VAL A 90 -30.72 -18.24 9.78
N PRO A 91 -31.10 -17.12 9.13
CA PRO A 91 -32.18 -16.27 9.60
C PRO A 91 -33.52 -17.01 9.74
N GLN A 92 -33.86 -17.90 8.80
CA GLN A 92 -35.07 -18.72 8.88
C GLN A 92 -35.03 -19.68 10.08
N LEU A 93 -33.90 -20.37 10.31
CA LEU A 93 -33.69 -21.23 11.48
C LEU A 93 -33.78 -20.44 12.80
N ALA A 94 -33.17 -19.26 12.87
CA ALA A 94 -33.27 -18.36 14.01
C ALA A 94 -34.73 -17.91 14.25
N GLN A 95 -35.47 -17.61 13.18
CA GLN A 95 -36.89 -17.26 13.25
C GLN A 95 -37.74 -18.44 13.76
N LEU A 96 -37.53 -19.66 13.25
CA LEU A 96 -38.20 -20.88 13.71
C LEU A 96 -37.90 -21.16 15.20
N ILE A 97 -36.67 -20.97 15.66
CA ILE A 97 -36.30 -21.06 17.08
C ILE A 97 -37.06 -20.02 17.91
N LEU A 98 -37.10 -18.75 17.48
CA LEU A 98 -37.83 -17.68 18.17
C LEU A 98 -39.35 -17.83 18.10
N GLN A 99 -39.88 -18.63 17.17
CA GLN A 99 -41.29 -19.03 17.14
C GLN A 99 -41.55 -20.19 18.11
N ASN A 100 -40.83 -21.30 17.99
CA ASN A 100 -41.04 -22.51 18.79
C ASN A 100 -40.71 -22.30 20.28
N ASN A 101 -39.75 -21.43 20.63
CA ASN A 101 -39.46 -21.04 22.02
C ASN A 101 -40.65 -20.40 22.77
N LYS A 102 -41.74 -20.04 22.07
CA LYS A 102 -42.99 -19.53 22.66
C LYS A 102 -43.99 -20.65 23.00
N ILE A 103 -43.75 -21.88 22.54
CA ILE A 103 -44.62 -23.04 22.74
C ILE A 103 -44.29 -23.69 24.09
N THR A 104 -45.30 -23.87 24.93
CA THR A 104 -45.15 -24.54 26.23
C THR A 104 -44.88 -26.04 26.07
N ASN A 105 -43.99 -26.58 26.90
CA ASN A 105 -43.56 -27.98 26.95
C ASN A 105 -42.66 -28.46 25.79
N GLN A 106 -42.05 -27.56 25.01
CA GLN A 106 -41.02 -27.87 24.01
C GLN A 106 -39.61 -27.51 24.50
N THR A 107 -38.57 -28.12 23.91
CA THR A 107 -37.15 -27.85 24.23
C THR A 107 -36.78 -26.43 23.83
N VAL A 108 -36.56 -25.55 24.82
CA VAL A 108 -36.18 -24.14 24.59
C VAL A 108 -34.71 -24.05 24.19
N ILE A 109 -34.42 -23.40 23.07
CA ILE A 109 -33.07 -23.11 22.59
C ILE A 109 -32.73 -21.66 22.94
N ASN A 110 -31.75 -21.44 23.82
CA ASN A 110 -31.36 -20.13 24.34
C ASN A 110 -30.48 -19.33 23.35
N LEU A 111 -31.05 -19.07 22.16
CA LEU A 111 -30.46 -18.28 21.09
C LEU A 111 -30.18 -16.84 21.54
N LYS A 112 -28.96 -16.36 21.28
CA LYS A 112 -28.50 -14.99 21.59
C LYS A 112 -28.28 -14.11 20.36
N GLY A 113 -27.91 -14.71 19.24
CA GLY A 113 -27.65 -14.00 18.00
C GLY A 113 -27.32 -14.95 16.86
N ILE A 114 -27.24 -14.38 15.67
CA ILE A 114 -26.68 -15.01 14.47
C ILE A 114 -25.50 -14.18 13.97
N ALA A 115 -24.56 -14.81 13.26
CA ALA A 115 -23.45 -14.15 12.58
C ALA A 115 -23.27 -14.77 11.20
N LEU A 116 -23.28 -13.95 10.15
CA LEU A 116 -23.22 -14.37 8.76
C LEU A 116 -21.95 -13.77 8.13
N GLY A 117 -21.17 -14.57 7.41
CA GLY A 117 -19.96 -14.12 6.70
C GLY A 117 -20.14 -14.25 5.19
N ASN A 118 -19.82 -13.20 4.41
CA ASN A 118 -19.95 -13.14 2.95
C ASN A 118 -21.24 -13.82 2.47
N ALA A 119 -22.37 -13.35 3.00
CA ALA A 119 -23.61 -14.11 3.01
C ALA A 119 -24.56 -13.62 1.94
N TYR A 120 -24.85 -14.51 1.00
CA TYR A 120 -25.83 -14.31 -0.06
C TYR A 120 -27.22 -14.13 0.58
N VAL A 121 -27.88 -13.00 0.33
CA VAL A 121 -29.14 -12.62 1.02
C VAL A 121 -30.28 -12.13 0.11
N ASP A 122 -29.98 -11.72 -1.13
CA ASP A 122 -30.95 -11.14 -2.06
C ASP A 122 -30.45 -11.26 -3.51
N ASP A 123 -31.23 -11.93 -4.37
CA ASP A 123 -30.81 -12.23 -5.75
C ASP A 123 -30.56 -10.96 -6.58
N GLU A 124 -31.25 -9.85 -6.31
CA GLU A 124 -31.13 -8.62 -7.11
C GLU A 124 -29.79 -7.92 -6.85
N THR A 125 -29.46 -7.68 -5.58
CA THR A 125 -28.23 -6.98 -5.19
C THR A 125 -26.97 -7.84 -5.34
N GLU A 126 -27.04 -9.15 -5.07
CA GLU A 126 -25.89 -10.05 -5.20
C GLU A 126 -25.46 -10.24 -6.66
N ASN A 127 -26.40 -10.47 -7.59
CA ASN A 127 -26.05 -10.65 -9.01
C ASN A 127 -25.59 -9.33 -9.66
N THR A 128 -26.25 -8.21 -9.36
CA THR A 128 -25.82 -6.88 -9.85
C THR A 128 -24.41 -6.58 -9.37
N GLY A 129 -24.15 -6.69 -8.06
CA GLY A 129 -22.84 -6.44 -7.47
C GLY A 129 -21.75 -7.38 -7.98
N MET A 130 -22.08 -8.64 -8.31
CA MET A 130 -21.13 -9.60 -8.90
C MET A 130 -20.72 -9.20 -10.32
N PHE A 131 -21.66 -8.79 -11.18
CA PHE A 131 -21.33 -8.37 -12.55
C PHE A 131 -20.66 -6.99 -12.60
N ASP A 132 -21.04 -6.06 -11.73
CA ASP A 132 -20.32 -4.79 -11.51
C ASP A 132 -18.88 -5.05 -11.01
N TYR A 133 -18.69 -6.03 -10.11
CA TYR A 133 -17.36 -6.45 -9.64
C TYR A 133 -16.51 -7.03 -10.78
N PHE A 134 -17.09 -7.90 -11.63
CA PHE A 134 -16.37 -8.43 -12.79
C PHE A 134 -15.98 -7.32 -13.79
N TRP A 135 -16.88 -6.36 -14.04
CA TRP A 135 -16.60 -5.25 -14.96
C TRP A 135 -15.51 -4.31 -14.42
N SER A 136 -15.67 -3.81 -13.19
CA SER A 136 -14.70 -2.91 -12.53
C SER A 136 -13.30 -3.51 -12.35
N HIS A 137 -13.17 -4.84 -12.39
CA HIS A 137 -11.88 -5.55 -12.33
C HIS A 137 -11.39 -6.02 -13.72
N ALA A 138 -11.98 -5.52 -14.80
CA ALA A 138 -11.67 -5.86 -16.20
C ALA A 138 -11.77 -7.36 -16.54
N ILE A 139 -12.59 -8.11 -15.81
CA ILE A 139 -12.86 -9.54 -16.01
C ILE A 139 -13.91 -9.74 -17.12
N ILE A 140 -14.85 -8.80 -17.28
CA ILE A 140 -15.78 -8.72 -18.41
C ILE A 140 -15.64 -7.36 -19.11
N SER A 141 -15.86 -7.34 -20.43
CA SER A 141 -15.80 -6.11 -21.22
C SER A 141 -17.07 -5.27 -21.07
N ASP A 142 -16.96 -3.97 -21.39
CA ASP A 142 -18.07 -3.01 -21.37
C ASP A 142 -19.31 -3.51 -22.15
N GLU A 143 -19.10 -4.15 -23.32
CA GLU A 143 -20.19 -4.73 -24.13
C GLU A 143 -20.98 -5.82 -23.38
N ILE A 144 -20.32 -6.62 -22.54
CA ILE A 144 -20.98 -7.64 -21.70
C ILE A 144 -21.68 -6.96 -20.52
N HIS A 145 -21.05 -5.96 -19.90
CA HIS A 145 -21.62 -5.23 -18.77
C HIS A 145 -22.85 -4.40 -19.17
N GLU A 146 -22.77 -3.57 -20.21
CA GLU A 146 -23.92 -2.88 -20.82
C GLU A 146 -25.00 -3.87 -21.28
N GLY A 147 -24.58 -5.04 -21.79
CA GLY A 147 -25.46 -6.16 -22.11
C GLY A 147 -26.27 -6.62 -20.90
N ILE A 148 -25.61 -6.94 -19.78
CA ILE A 148 -26.26 -7.33 -18.53
C ILE A 148 -27.15 -6.20 -17.99
N VAL A 149 -26.61 -5.00 -17.81
CA VAL A 149 -27.33 -3.84 -17.24
C VAL A 149 -28.57 -3.44 -18.07
N SER A 150 -28.56 -3.64 -19.38
CA SER A 150 -29.68 -3.30 -20.25
C SER A 150 -30.68 -4.44 -20.53
N LYS A 151 -30.31 -5.71 -20.31
CA LYS A 151 -31.12 -6.89 -20.67
C LYS A 151 -31.56 -7.77 -19.50
N CYS A 152 -30.80 -7.77 -18.41
CA CYS A 152 -31.11 -8.54 -17.23
C CYS A 152 -32.06 -7.81 -16.29
N ASN A 153 -32.77 -8.58 -15.48
CA ASN A 153 -33.60 -8.10 -14.40
C ASN A 153 -33.53 -9.14 -13.29
N PHE A 154 -32.75 -8.84 -12.25
CA PHE A 154 -32.46 -9.76 -11.16
C PHE A 154 -33.50 -9.71 -10.01
N SER A 155 -34.56 -8.91 -10.13
CA SER A 155 -35.63 -8.84 -9.12
C SER A 155 -36.32 -10.19 -8.89
N GLU A 156 -36.67 -10.49 -7.63
CA GLU A 156 -37.32 -11.75 -7.20
C GLU A 156 -38.51 -12.13 -8.12
N GLY A 157 -38.37 -13.25 -8.83
CA GLY A 157 -39.41 -13.80 -9.70
C GLY A 157 -39.53 -13.16 -11.10
N ALA A 158 -38.57 -12.33 -11.52
CA ALA A 158 -38.45 -11.90 -12.91
C ALA A 158 -38.15 -13.10 -13.84
N PRO A 159 -38.69 -13.13 -15.08
CA PRO A 159 -38.36 -14.18 -16.04
C PRO A 159 -37.03 -13.88 -16.73
N LEU A 160 -36.06 -14.78 -16.60
CA LEU A 160 -34.80 -14.72 -17.36
C LEU A 160 -35.09 -14.61 -18.86
N THR A 161 -34.52 -13.59 -19.51
CA THR A 161 -34.66 -13.38 -20.95
C THR A 161 -33.54 -14.11 -21.69
N VAL A 162 -33.77 -14.53 -22.95
CA VAL A 162 -32.72 -15.15 -23.77
C VAL A 162 -31.54 -14.19 -23.96
N GLU A 163 -31.81 -12.88 -24.11
CA GLU A 163 -30.78 -11.86 -24.25
C GLU A 163 -29.95 -11.71 -22.96
N CYS A 164 -30.55 -11.85 -21.77
CA CYS A 164 -29.82 -11.86 -20.50
C CYS A 164 -29.02 -13.17 -20.31
N ASP A 165 -29.62 -14.34 -20.57
CA ASP A 165 -28.95 -15.65 -20.51
C ASP A 165 -27.70 -15.69 -21.43
N GLU A 166 -27.77 -15.10 -22.62
CA GLU A 166 -26.64 -14.95 -23.53
C GLU A 166 -25.51 -14.06 -22.95
N TYR A 167 -25.81 -12.98 -22.22
CA TYR A 167 -24.78 -12.13 -21.59
C TYR A 167 -24.25 -12.70 -20.27
N GLU A 168 -25.10 -13.28 -19.42
CA GLU A 168 -24.68 -14.02 -18.22
C GLU A 168 -23.70 -15.14 -18.59
N GLN A 169 -24.02 -15.95 -19.61
CA GLN A 169 -23.12 -17.01 -20.08
C GLN A 169 -21.78 -16.48 -20.59
N GLN A 170 -21.73 -15.28 -21.20
CA GLN A 170 -20.47 -14.63 -21.60
C GLN A 170 -19.66 -14.15 -20.38
N ALA A 171 -20.32 -13.60 -19.36
CA ALA A 171 -19.66 -13.22 -18.11
C ALA A 171 -19.11 -14.45 -17.36
N TYR A 172 -19.93 -15.50 -17.17
CA TYR A 172 -19.49 -16.74 -16.55
C TYR A 172 -18.41 -17.48 -17.36
N ALA A 173 -18.42 -17.39 -18.69
CA ALA A 173 -17.32 -17.90 -19.52
C ALA A 173 -16.01 -17.13 -19.27
N SER A 174 -16.08 -15.84 -18.97
CA SER A 174 -14.90 -15.01 -18.70
C SER A 174 -14.25 -15.33 -17.34
N VAL A 175 -15.05 -15.59 -16.29
CA VAL A 175 -14.53 -16.11 -15.00
C VAL A 175 -14.20 -17.60 -14.98
N SER A 176 -14.45 -18.36 -16.06
CA SER A 176 -14.32 -19.83 -16.06
C SER A 176 -12.92 -20.38 -15.73
N ASN A 177 -11.88 -19.54 -15.81
CA ASN A 177 -10.50 -19.87 -15.45
C ASN A 177 -9.95 -19.06 -14.25
N ILE A 178 -10.83 -18.46 -13.44
CA ILE A 178 -10.53 -17.65 -12.25
C ILE A 178 -11.21 -18.28 -11.03
N ASP A 179 -10.58 -18.25 -9.84
CA ASP A 179 -11.28 -18.61 -8.61
C ASP A 179 -12.23 -17.47 -8.21
N PHE A 180 -13.55 -17.67 -8.39
CA PHE A 180 -14.52 -16.62 -8.11
C PHE A 180 -14.62 -16.22 -6.63
N TYR A 181 -14.10 -17.06 -5.70
CA TYR A 181 -14.00 -16.70 -4.28
C TYR A 181 -12.75 -15.84 -3.98
N ASN A 182 -11.77 -15.80 -4.88
CA ASN A 182 -10.56 -14.99 -4.75
C ASN A 182 -9.87 -14.84 -6.12
N ILE A 183 -10.15 -13.75 -6.84
CA ILE A 183 -9.65 -13.54 -8.22
C ILE A 183 -8.12 -13.48 -8.34
N TYR A 184 -7.39 -13.34 -7.22
CA TYR A 184 -5.93 -13.36 -7.15
C TYR A 184 -5.35 -14.74 -6.81
N ALA A 185 -6.20 -15.77 -6.61
CA ALA A 185 -5.79 -17.13 -6.31
C ALA A 185 -5.74 -18.01 -7.59
N PRO A 186 -4.73 -18.90 -7.72
CA PRO A 186 -4.68 -19.84 -8.84
C PRO A 186 -5.70 -20.97 -8.68
N LEU A 187 -6.46 -21.28 -9.73
CA LEU A 187 -7.45 -22.36 -9.73
C LEU A 187 -6.85 -23.74 -9.40
N CYS A 188 -7.50 -24.46 -8.50
CA CYS A 188 -7.13 -25.83 -8.11
C CYS A 188 -7.71 -26.86 -9.09
N SER A 189 -6.98 -27.15 -10.17
CA SER A 189 -7.38 -28.20 -11.13
C SER A 189 -7.30 -29.61 -10.51
N SER A 190 -8.36 -30.38 -10.65
CA SER A 190 -8.48 -31.77 -10.15
C SER A 190 -7.94 -32.85 -11.11
N SER A 191 -7.35 -32.45 -12.24
CA SER A 191 -7.16 -33.32 -13.41
C SER A 191 -5.81 -34.06 -13.51
N SER A 192 -4.94 -34.00 -12.49
CA SER A 192 -3.63 -34.67 -12.52
C SER A 192 -3.47 -35.73 -11.42
N ASN A 193 -2.90 -36.89 -11.77
CA ASN A 193 -2.56 -37.98 -10.82
C ASN A 193 -1.23 -37.72 -10.05
N SER A 194 -0.88 -36.44 -9.88
CA SER A 194 0.24 -35.95 -9.09
C SER A 194 -0.28 -35.33 -7.79
N THR A 195 0.53 -35.33 -6.73
CA THR A 195 0.16 -34.79 -5.41
C THR A 195 -0.41 -33.36 -5.51
N PRO A 196 -1.61 -33.06 -4.97
CA PRO A 196 -2.25 -31.77 -5.15
C PRO A 196 -1.41 -30.60 -4.62
N SER A 197 -1.06 -29.66 -5.49
CA SER A 197 -0.23 -28.48 -5.16
C SER A 197 -0.99 -27.33 -4.49
N CYS A 198 -2.29 -27.50 -4.18
CA CYS A 198 -3.12 -26.48 -3.53
C CYS A 198 -3.08 -26.57 -1.99
N PHE A 199 -1.99 -26.08 -1.37
CA PHE A 199 -1.96 -25.72 0.06
C PHE A 199 -0.89 -24.65 0.37
N HIS A 200 -1.04 -23.44 -0.20
CA HIS A 200 -0.28 -22.26 0.25
C HIS A 200 -0.97 -21.50 1.38
N ARG A 201 -0.19 -20.72 2.15
CA ARG A 201 -0.61 -20.12 3.42
C ARG A 201 -0.90 -18.62 3.30
N HIS A 202 -2.04 -18.26 2.71
CA HIS A 202 -2.73 -17.02 3.07
C HIS A 202 -4.17 -17.34 3.47
N GLN A 203 -4.79 -16.46 4.26
CA GLN A 203 -6.13 -16.66 4.81
C GLN A 203 -7.08 -15.68 4.15
N LEU A 204 -8.10 -16.20 3.45
CA LEU A 204 -9.49 -15.70 3.41
C LEU A 204 -10.29 -16.54 2.39
N ALA A 205 -11.32 -17.26 2.87
CA ALA A 205 -12.32 -18.01 2.09
C ALA A 205 -11.78 -19.11 1.14
N GLY A 206 -12.69 -19.85 0.49
CA GLY A 206 -12.36 -20.87 -0.52
C GLY A 206 -12.57 -22.34 -0.09
N HIS A 207 -13.49 -23.00 -0.78
CA HIS A 207 -14.05 -24.33 -0.54
C HIS A 207 -13.10 -25.54 -0.37
N ALA A 208 -13.64 -26.62 0.22
CA ALA A 208 -13.27 -28.00 -0.10
C ALA A 208 -14.50 -28.92 0.07
N VAL A 209 -15.15 -29.28 -1.04
CA VAL A 209 -16.31 -30.19 -1.09
C VAL A 209 -15.97 -31.35 -2.02
N TYR A 210 -16.18 -32.59 -1.57
CA TYR A 210 -15.96 -33.78 -2.37
C TYR A 210 -17.19 -34.10 -3.22
N SER A 211 -17.03 -34.17 -4.54
CA SER A 211 -18.09 -34.59 -5.46
C SER A 211 -18.15 -36.12 -5.58
N LEU A 212 -19.34 -36.68 -5.45
CA LEU A 212 -19.64 -38.07 -5.83
C LEU A 212 -20.20 -38.10 -7.24
N ALA A 213 -19.40 -38.53 -8.21
CA ALA A 213 -19.85 -38.73 -9.58
C ALA A 213 -20.68 -40.02 -9.69
N TYR A 214 -21.88 -39.91 -10.28
CA TYR A 214 -22.70 -41.05 -10.70
C TYR A 214 -22.63 -41.18 -12.22
N ASP A 215 -22.14 -42.32 -12.73
CA ASP A 215 -22.11 -42.62 -14.17
C ASP A 215 -23.27 -43.55 -14.57
N SER A 216 -23.79 -43.38 -15.78
CA SER A 216 -25.06 -43.95 -16.25
C SER A 216 -24.86 -45.18 -17.14
N GLY A 217 -24.63 -46.34 -16.51
CA GLY A 217 -24.57 -47.63 -17.22
C GLY A 217 -25.90 -47.96 -17.92
N SER A 218 -25.84 -48.23 -19.23
CA SER A 218 -27.00 -48.31 -20.15
C SER A 218 -28.01 -49.46 -19.93
N ASN A 219 -27.92 -50.16 -18.79
CA ASN A 219 -28.83 -51.26 -18.40
C ASN A 219 -29.52 -51.03 -17.03
N GLY A 220 -29.30 -49.90 -16.35
CA GLY A 220 -30.14 -49.48 -15.21
C GLY A 220 -29.88 -50.15 -13.85
N GLU A 221 -28.72 -50.80 -13.65
CA GLU A 221 -28.27 -51.25 -12.33
C GLU A 221 -27.17 -50.33 -11.79
N TRP A 222 -27.33 -49.87 -10.54
CA TRP A 222 -26.33 -49.03 -9.85
C TRP A 222 -25.30 -49.91 -9.12
N TYR A 223 -24.02 -49.70 -9.41
CA TYR A 223 -22.91 -50.38 -8.75
C TYR A 223 -22.03 -49.38 -7.99
N GLN A 224 -21.96 -49.50 -6.64
CA GLN A 224 -20.91 -48.83 -5.88
C GLN A 224 -19.57 -49.51 -6.14
N ARG A 225 -18.58 -48.74 -6.60
CA ARG A 225 -17.20 -49.20 -6.79
C ARG A 225 -16.22 -48.21 -6.17
N LEU A 226 -15.38 -48.72 -5.27
CA LEU A 226 -14.30 -47.95 -4.63
C LEU A 226 -12.95 -48.48 -5.13
N ASP A 227 -12.47 -47.95 -6.26
CA ASP A 227 -11.15 -48.29 -6.79
C ASP A 227 -10.04 -47.52 -6.05
N LEU A 228 -9.55 -48.09 -4.95
CA LEU A 228 -8.34 -47.63 -4.26
C LEU A 228 -7.09 -48.29 -4.85
N GLN A 229 -6.34 -47.59 -5.70
CA GLN A 229 -5.10 -48.10 -6.27
C GLN A 229 -3.85 -47.59 -5.53
N VAL A 230 -3.53 -48.25 -4.41
CA VAL A 230 -2.17 -48.23 -3.81
C VAL A 230 -1.57 -49.63 -3.97
N GLY A 231 -0.24 -49.72 -4.12
CA GLY A 231 0.50 -50.90 -4.60
C GLY A 231 0.07 -52.26 -4.04
N GLY A 232 -0.83 -52.93 -4.78
CA GLY A 232 -1.30 -54.31 -4.68
C GLY A 232 -0.96 -55.19 -3.47
N TYR A 233 -1.95 -55.40 -2.60
CA TYR A 233 -2.42 -56.74 -2.20
C TYR A 233 -3.85 -56.64 -1.61
N VAL A 234 -4.71 -57.63 -1.85
CA VAL A 234 -6.12 -57.61 -1.42
C VAL A 234 -6.35 -58.51 -0.21
N VAL A 235 -6.94 -57.95 0.86
CA VAL A 235 -7.59 -58.69 1.95
C VAL A 235 -8.86 -57.95 2.36
N GLY A 236 -10.03 -58.55 2.11
CA GLY A 236 -11.32 -58.06 2.61
C GLY A 236 -11.71 -58.75 3.93
N TYR A 237 -12.63 -58.15 4.69
CA TYR A 237 -13.20 -58.77 5.89
C TYR A 237 -14.66 -58.37 6.12
N GLU A 238 -15.51 -59.37 6.36
CA GLU A 238 -16.86 -59.15 6.89
C GLU A 238 -16.88 -59.23 8.43
N ASN A 239 -17.58 -58.25 9.03
CA ASN A 239 -18.53 -58.35 10.13
C ASN A 239 -18.48 -59.58 11.08
N LEU A 240 -18.34 -59.36 12.40
CA LEU A 240 -19.38 -59.72 13.40
C LEU A 240 -19.02 -59.45 14.89
N THR A 241 -19.90 -58.69 15.56
CA THR A 241 -20.28 -58.77 17.01
C THR A 241 -19.26 -58.74 18.16
N ASN A 242 -19.14 -57.55 18.78
CA ASN A 242 -19.72 -57.24 20.11
C ASN A 242 -19.39 -58.13 21.36
N LYS A 243 -18.60 -57.60 22.32
CA LYS A 243 -19.07 -57.40 23.74
C LYS A 243 -18.15 -56.63 24.72
N ASN A 244 -18.83 -55.98 25.69
CA ASN A 244 -18.44 -55.66 27.08
C ASN A 244 -17.43 -54.51 27.43
N HIS A 245 -18.01 -53.35 27.80
CA HIS A 245 -17.96 -52.72 29.15
C HIS A 245 -16.61 -52.24 29.77
N ARG A 246 -16.53 -51.17 30.60
CA ARG A 246 -17.42 -50.05 31.04
C ARG A 246 -16.59 -49.05 31.90
N PHE A 247 -17.25 -48.02 32.46
CA PHE A 247 -16.85 -47.21 33.65
C PHE A 247 -15.89 -46.01 33.39
N HIS A 248 -16.06 -44.84 34.04
CA HIS A 248 -17.22 -44.28 34.75
C HIS A 248 -17.21 -42.75 34.73
N HIS A 249 -18.35 -42.12 35.09
CA HIS A 249 -18.53 -40.67 35.16
C HIS A 249 -18.72 -40.23 36.62
N MET A 250 -18.28 -39.02 36.98
CA MET A 250 -18.82 -38.21 38.08
C MET A 250 -18.67 -36.71 37.73
N SER A 251 -19.54 -35.86 38.27
CA SER A 251 -19.83 -34.51 37.74
C SER A 251 -20.47 -33.57 38.79
N CYS A 252 -21.00 -32.42 38.35
CA CYS A 252 -21.76 -31.37 39.09
C CYS A 252 -20.92 -30.30 39.84
N GLU A 253 -21.34 -29.02 40.03
CA GLU A 253 -22.44 -28.16 39.51
C GLU A 253 -22.01 -26.67 39.76
N VAL A 254 -22.20 -25.64 38.91
CA VAL A 254 -23.40 -24.93 38.40
C VAL A 254 -24.12 -24.01 39.40
N ASN A 255 -24.31 -22.72 39.05
CA ASN A 255 -25.53 -21.94 39.39
C ASN A 255 -25.78 -20.74 38.44
N LYS A 256 -26.97 -20.10 38.51
CA LYS A 256 -27.55 -19.15 37.51
C LYS A 256 -28.17 -17.88 38.14
N ASN A 257 -28.56 -16.91 37.29
CA ASN A 257 -29.77 -16.01 37.30
C ASN A 257 -29.45 -14.59 36.72
N THR A 258 -30.31 -13.79 36.06
CA THR A 258 -31.75 -13.86 35.66
C THR A 258 -32.07 -12.93 34.44
N SER A 259 -33.35 -12.77 34.00
CA SER A 259 -33.77 -12.31 32.65
C SER A 259 -34.88 -11.21 32.55
N ARG A 260 -35.19 -10.74 31.30
CA ARG A 260 -36.34 -9.91 30.76
C ARG A 260 -36.03 -8.42 30.45
N TYR A 261 -36.70 -7.65 29.56
CA TYR A 261 -38.08 -7.62 28.98
C TYR A 261 -38.16 -7.09 27.49
N PHE A 262 -39.38 -6.99 26.91
CA PHE A 262 -39.80 -6.53 25.54
C PHE A 262 -41.07 -5.60 25.66
N PRO A 263 -41.75 -4.98 24.63
CA PRO A 263 -41.85 -5.29 23.16
C PRO A 263 -42.11 -4.14 22.10
N GLN A 264 -42.26 -4.53 20.80
CA GLN A 264 -43.20 -4.08 19.73
C GLN A 264 -43.16 -2.74 18.91
N GLN A 265 -42.87 -2.88 17.61
CA GLN A 265 -43.63 -2.51 16.37
C GLN A 265 -44.39 -1.17 16.17
N SER A 266 -44.18 -0.53 14.99
CA SER A 266 -45.24 -0.14 14.00
C SER A 266 -44.66 0.32 12.63
N LYS A 267 -45.47 0.29 11.56
CA LYS A 267 -45.11 0.61 10.15
C LYS A 267 -45.58 2.03 9.72
N VAL A 268 -45.05 2.58 8.61
CA VAL A 268 -45.84 3.26 7.55
C VAL A 268 -45.00 3.55 6.27
N LEU A 269 -45.60 3.16 5.13
CA LEU A 269 -45.51 3.63 3.73
C LEU A 269 -44.37 4.60 3.27
N LEU A 270 -43.66 4.20 2.21
CA LEU A 270 -43.04 5.10 1.22
C LEU A 270 -43.89 5.16 -0.06
N VAL A 271 -43.75 6.20 -0.88
CA VAL A 271 -44.53 6.40 -2.13
C VAL A 271 -43.58 6.66 -3.30
N PHE A 272 -43.74 5.90 -4.39
CA PHE A 272 -43.03 6.12 -5.64
C PHE A 272 -43.44 7.42 -6.33
N VAL A 273 -42.46 8.14 -6.88
CA VAL A 273 -42.68 9.22 -7.85
C VAL A 273 -41.76 8.97 -9.05
N HIS A 274 -42.30 8.41 -10.13
CA HIS A 274 -41.59 8.39 -11.41
C HIS A 274 -41.53 9.80 -12.00
N CYS A 275 -40.35 10.23 -12.43
CA CYS A 275 -40.18 11.31 -13.39
C CYS A 275 -39.61 10.73 -14.68
N TYR A 276 -40.40 10.78 -15.77
CA TYR A 276 -39.99 10.34 -17.11
C TYR A 276 -39.86 11.54 -18.03
N GLY A 277 -38.78 11.58 -18.81
CA GLY A 277 -38.61 12.47 -19.98
C GLY A 277 -37.64 13.64 -19.76
N GLY A 278 -36.58 13.78 -20.57
CA GLY A 278 -36.10 12.87 -21.60
C GLY A 278 -35.22 13.52 -22.67
N ASN A 279 -34.99 12.74 -23.74
CA ASN A 279 -34.33 13.13 -24.99
C ASN A 279 -32.84 13.50 -24.89
N GLY A 280 -32.02 12.46 -24.85
CA GLY A 280 -30.93 12.27 -25.81
C GLY A 280 -29.91 13.40 -25.94
N ASN A 281 -28.84 13.30 -25.15
CA ASN A 281 -27.55 13.83 -25.52
C ASN A 281 -26.56 12.66 -25.52
N ASP A 282 -26.01 12.33 -26.69
CA ASP A 282 -25.01 11.28 -26.90
C ASP A 282 -23.66 11.99 -27.11
N PRO A 283 -22.86 12.24 -26.06
CA PRO A 283 -21.64 13.03 -26.17
C PRO A 283 -20.59 12.34 -27.03
N LEU A 284 -20.50 11.01 -26.97
CA LEU A 284 -19.51 10.22 -27.70
C LEU A 284 -19.82 10.17 -29.21
N GLY A 285 -21.06 9.84 -29.58
CA GLY A 285 -21.52 9.92 -30.96
C GLY A 285 -21.61 11.35 -31.51
N THR A 286 -21.79 12.36 -30.64
CA THR A 286 -21.67 13.78 -31.02
C THR A 286 -20.21 14.18 -31.26
N ALA A 287 -19.26 13.71 -30.46
CA ALA A 287 -17.82 13.90 -30.71
C ALA A 287 -17.39 13.23 -32.03
N LEU A 288 -17.80 11.98 -32.25
CA LEU A 288 -17.56 11.22 -33.49
C LEU A 288 -18.19 11.91 -34.73
N ASN A 289 -19.38 12.49 -34.61
CA ASN A 289 -19.98 13.28 -35.70
C ASN A 289 -19.30 14.64 -35.88
N ASN A 290 -18.84 15.31 -34.82
CA ASN A 290 -18.13 16.59 -34.93
C ASN A 290 -16.73 16.43 -35.55
N GLN A 291 -16.02 15.32 -35.28
CA GLN A 291 -14.81 14.97 -36.04
C GLN A 291 -15.12 14.73 -37.53
N ARG A 292 -16.24 14.04 -37.85
CA ARG A 292 -16.69 13.85 -39.24
C ARG A 292 -17.07 15.16 -39.93
N LEU A 293 -17.59 16.15 -39.21
CA LEU A 293 -18.00 17.45 -39.77
C LEU A 293 -16.84 18.45 -39.94
N LYS A 294 -15.77 18.38 -39.12
CA LYS A 294 -14.56 19.23 -39.29
C LYS A 294 -13.77 18.94 -40.58
N ARG A 295 -14.01 17.85 -41.31
CA ARG A 295 -13.35 17.50 -42.59
C ARG A 295 -13.92 18.19 -43.86
N SER A 296 -14.62 19.33 -43.74
CA SER A 296 -15.45 19.88 -44.85
C SER A 296 -15.22 21.36 -45.24
N GLN A 297 -13.98 21.86 -45.22
CA GLN A 297 -13.57 23.08 -45.97
C GLN A 297 -12.28 22.81 -46.78
N PRO A 298 -12.06 23.46 -47.95
CA PRO A 298 -11.16 22.94 -48.98
C PRO A 298 -9.76 23.59 -48.97
N GLY A 299 -8.71 22.80 -48.68
CA GLY A 299 -7.33 23.33 -48.57
C GLY A 299 -6.18 22.44 -49.07
N TYR A 300 -6.41 21.17 -49.42
CA TYR A 300 -5.31 20.26 -49.81
C TYR A 300 -5.61 19.48 -51.10
N ARG A 301 -4.63 19.42 -52.02
CA ARG A 301 -4.73 18.63 -53.25
C ARG A 301 -4.22 17.22 -53.02
N VAL A 302 -5.08 16.35 -52.49
CA VAL A 302 -4.91 14.90 -52.73
C VAL A 302 -5.21 14.64 -54.20
N SER A 303 -4.32 13.94 -54.90
CA SER A 303 -4.53 13.53 -56.29
C SER A 303 -5.53 12.38 -56.37
N ASN A 304 -6.60 12.54 -57.14
CA ASN A 304 -7.63 11.51 -57.32
C ASN A 304 -7.09 10.26 -58.04
N GLN A 305 -6.53 9.32 -57.28
CA GLN A 305 -6.36 7.92 -57.66
C GLN A 305 -6.65 7.00 -56.46
N ASP A 306 -7.90 7.02 -55.97
CA ASP A 306 -8.44 5.85 -55.27
C ASP A 306 -9.95 5.71 -55.48
N SER A 307 -10.29 5.06 -56.58
CA SER A 307 -11.65 4.62 -56.92
C SER A 307 -11.63 3.33 -57.76
N ARG A 308 -10.67 2.45 -57.43
CA ARG A 308 -10.50 1.11 -58.00
C ARG A 308 -10.16 0.11 -56.90
N ALA A 309 -11.18 -0.47 -56.31
CA ALA A 309 -11.08 -1.83 -55.79
C ALA A 309 -11.05 -2.81 -56.99
N ASP A 310 -9.97 -2.74 -57.78
CA ASP A 310 -9.61 -3.76 -58.77
C ASP A 310 -8.85 -4.89 -58.06
N GLN A 311 -8.91 -6.09 -58.64
CA GLN A 311 -8.42 -7.31 -58.00
C GLN A 311 -6.90 -7.50 -58.08
N ASP A 312 -6.39 -8.37 -57.20
CA ASP A 312 -5.20 -9.21 -57.39
C ASP A 312 -3.86 -8.52 -57.69
N SER A 313 -3.20 -8.02 -56.64
CA SER A 313 -1.72 -7.94 -56.58
C SER A 313 -1.15 -8.38 -55.22
N TYR A 314 -1.60 -9.54 -54.73
CA TYR A 314 -0.97 -10.20 -53.58
C TYR A 314 0.49 -10.54 -53.91
N SER A 315 1.44 -9.92 -53.20
CA SER A 315 2.83 -10.35 -53.20
C SER A 315 2.98 -11.51 -52.21
N PRO A 316 3.44 -12.69 -52.64
CA PRO A 316 3.63 -13.82 -51.73
C PRO A 316 4.66 -13.49 -50.65
N VAL A 317 4.31 -13.80 -49.40
CA VAL A 317 5.26 -13.78 -48.28
C VAL A 317 6.42 -14.72 -48.62
N TYR A 318 7.66 -14.29 -48.36
CA TYR A 318 8.81 -15.17 -48.54
C TYR A 318 8.70 -16.35 -47.57
N VAL A 319 8.71 -17.59 -48.08
CA VAL A 319 8.80 -18.81 -47.27
C VAL A 319 10.01 -19.62 -47.74
N GLY A 320 11.04 -19.69 -46.90
CA GLY A 320 12.22 -20.51 -47.12
C GLY A 320 12.01 -21.97 -46.69
N SER A 321 12.84 -22.90 -47.16
CA SER A 321 12.89 -24.25 -46.61
C SER A 321 13.39 -24.19 -45.16
N GLN A 322 12.65 -24.82 -44.25
CA GLN A 322 12.97 -24.90 -42.82
C GLN A 322 13.40 -26.31 -42.38
N ASP A 323 13.56 -27.23 -43.34
CA ASP A 323 13.75 -28.67 -43.10
C ASP A 323 14.99 -28.92 -42.22
N GLY A 324 14.78 -29.48 -41.02
CA GLY A 324 15.85 -29.79 -40.06
C GLY A 324 16.46 -28.59 -39.33
N LEU A 325 16.00 -27.36 -39.57
CA LEU A 325 16.57 -26.18 -38.89
C LEU A 325 16.21 -26.12 -37.40
N LYS A 326 15.03 -26.61 -36.99
CA LYS A 326 14.64 -26.69 -35.56
C LYS A 326 15.68 -27.44 -34.71
N ASP A 327 16.19 -28.57 -35.21
CA ASP A 327 17.15 -29.40 -34.49
C ASP A 327 18.54 -28.73 -34.38
N LEU A 328 18.85 -27.78 -35.26
CA LEU A 328 20.08 -26.98 -35.22
C LEU A 328 19.95 -25.77 -34.29
N ASP A 329 18.75 -25.21 -34.15
CA ASP A 329 18.47 -24.09 -33.25
C ASP A 329 18.42 -24.52 -31.76
N LYS A 330 18.35 -25.83 -31.47
CA LYS A 330 18.16 -26.34 -30.10
C LYS A 330 19.38 -26.10 -29.20
N ILE A 331 19.18 -25.35 -28.13
CA ILE A 331 20.19 -25.10 -27.09
C ILE A 331 20.23 -26.30 -26.15
N SER A 332 21.41 -26.91 -25.97
CA SER A 332 21.59 -28.05 -25.05
C SER A 332 21.88 -27.62 -23.60
N VAL A 333 22.53 -26.47 -23.41
CA VAL A 333 22.82 -25.80 -22.13
C VAL A 333 23.46 -24.43 -22.44
N LEU A 334 23.09 -23.38 -21.71
CA LEU A 334 23.72 -22.06 -21.79
C LEU A 334 25.00 -22.00 -20.92
N PRO A 335 25.99 -21.15 -21.28
CA PRO A 335 27.11 -20.86 -20.40
C PRO A 335 26.63 -20.34 -19.04
N GLY A 336 27.04 -20.99 -17.96
CA GLY A 336 26.66 -20.60 -16.59
C GLY A 336 25.27 -21.04 -16.14
N GLU A 337 24.54 -21.82 -16.93
CA GLU A 337 23.18 -22.28 -16.61
C GLU A 337 23.11 -23.10 -15.30
N PRO A 338 22.11 -22.87 -14.43
CA PRO A 338 21.91 -23.68 -13.23
C PRO A 338 21.54 -25.13 -13.56
N ALA A 339 22.09 -26.07 -12.79
CA ALA A 339 21.72 -27.48 -12.90
C ALA A 339 20.31 -27.72 -12.36
N GLY A 340 19.41 -28.22 -13.21
CA GLY A 340 18.00 -28.45 -12.88
C GLY A 340 17.00 -27.80 -13.84
N THR A 341 17.46 -27.10 -14.88
CA THR A 341 16.63 -26.73 -16.03
C THR A 341 15.96 -27.98 -16.62
N ASP A 342 14.64 -27.98 -16.68
CA ASP A 342 13.80 -29.05 -17.23
C ASP A 342 12.77 -28.44 -18.20
N PHE A 343 13.28 -27.68 -19.18
CA PHE A 343 12.52 -27.16 -20.32
C PHE A 343 13.41 -27.09 -21.56
N ASP A 344 12.80 -27.23 -22.73
CA ASP A 344 13.51 -27.07 -24.01
C ASP A 344 13.69 -25.59 -24.36
N GLN A 345 14.84 -25.24 -24.91
CA GLN A 345 15.18 -23.88 -25.35
C GLN A 345 15.82 -23.92 -26.75
N TYR A 346 15.50 -22.92 -27.57
CA TYR A 346 15.96 -22.82 -28.95
C TYR A 346 16.34 -21.39 -29.28
N SER A 347 17.35 -21.18 -30.10
CA SER A 347 17.68 -19.87 -30.67
C SER A 347 18.31 -20.01 -32.04
N GLY A 348 17.97 -19.11 -32.95
CA GLY A 348 18.55 -19.14 -34.28
C GLY A 348 18.07 -18.01 -35.17
N TYR A 349 18.40 -18.12 -36.45
CA TYR A 349 18.09 -17.12 -37.46
C TYR A 349 16.97 -17.57 -38.38
N VAL A 350 16.05 -16.65 -38.67
CA VAL A 350 15.01 -16.79 -39.68
C VAL A 350 15.18 -15.66 -40.71
N THR A 351 15.49 -16.02 -41.94
CA THR A 351 15.61 -15.07 -43.06
C THR A 351 14.23 -14.51 -43.40
N VAL A 352 14.11 -13.18 -43.38
CA VAL A 352 12.89 -12.46 -43.79
C VAL A 352 13.02 -11.83 -45.18
N ASP A 353 14.25 -11.54 -45.63
CA ASP A 353 14.55 -11.16 -47.01
C ASP A 353 15.82 -11.84 -47.51
N PRO A 354 15.74 -12.83 -48.41
CA PRO A 354 16.92 -13.53 -48.94
C PRO A 354 17.70 -12.68 -49.96
N SER A 355 17.11 -11.63 -50.52
CA SER A 355 17.75 -10.78 -51.53
C SER A 355 18.65 -9.72 -50.90
N HIS A 356 18.24 -9.20 -49.74
CA HIS A 356 19.05 -8.34 -48.88
C HIS A 356 19.89 -9.13 -47.85
N GLY A 357 19.61 -10.42 -47.70
CA GLY A 357 20.25 -11.27 -46.67
C GLY A 357 19.88 -10.84 -45.25
N ARG A 358 18.64 -10.38 -45.07
CA ARG A 358 18.07 -9.88 -43.82
C ARG A 358 17.47 -11.04 -43.03
N ALA A 359 17.92 -11.22 -41.79
CA ALA A 359 17.48 -12.29 -40.90
C ALA A 359 17.28 -11.76 -39.48
N LEU A 360 16.18 -12.17 -38.86
CA LEU A 360 15.91 -11.88 -37.46
C LEU A 360 16.34 -13.07 -36.60
N PHE A 361 16.91 -12.75 -35.43
CA PHE A 361 17.26 -13.69 -34.38
C PHE A 361 16.10 -13.83 -33.39
N TYR A 362 15.97 -15.02 -32.80
CA TYR A 362 15.00 -15.28 -31.74
C TYR A 362 15.58 -16.16 -30.65
N TYR A 363 14.97 -16.11 -29.46
CA TYR A 363 15.12 -17.09 -28.40
C TYR A 363 13.72 -17.59 -27.97
N LEU A 364 13.51 -18.90 -28.01
CA LEU A 364 12.32 -19.58 -27.49
C LEU A 364 12.70 -20.26 -26.17
N ALA A 365 11.97 -19.96 -25.10
CA ALA A 365 11.91 -20.81 -23.91
C ALA A 365 10.56 -21.55 -23.92
N GLU A 366 10.60 -22.87 -24.03
CA GLU A 366 9.38 -23.69 -23.87
C GLU A 366 8.88 -23.64 -22.42
N SER A 367 7.60 -23.97 -22.24
CA SER A 367 7.01 -24.03 -20.90
C SER A 367 7.56 -25.21 -20.10
N SER A 368 8.10 -24.97 -18.90
CA SER A 368 8.63 -26.03 -18.01
C SER A 368 7.58 -27.03 -17.51
N VAL A 369 6.31 -26.71 -17.71
CA VAL A 369 5.17 -27.61 -17.51
C VAL A 369 4.30 -27.55 -18.77
N ASN A 370 3.98 -28.70 -19.37
CA ASN A 370 3.02 -28.81 -20.47
C ASN A 370 3.31 -27.94 -21.73
N SER A 371 4.57 -27.81 -22.16
CA SER A 371 4.92 -27.06 -23.40
C SER A 371 4.12 -27.47 -24.64
N SER A 372 3.71 -28.74 -24.73
CA SER A 372 2.87 -29.31 -25.79
C SER A 372 1.42 -28.78 -25.83
N THR A 373 0.92 -28.11 -24.79
CA THR A 373 -0.43 -27.54 -24.75
C THR A 373 -0.49 -26.06 -24.39
N ASN A 374 0.45 -25.54 -23.60
CA ASN A 374 0.43 -24.14 -23.16
C ASN A 374 0.52 -23.15 -24.35
N PRO A 375 -0.04 -21.92 -24.25
CA PRO A 375 -0.08 -20.96 -25.34
C PRO A 375 1.32 -20.56 -25.85
N LEU A 376 1.37 -19.96 -27.05
CA LEU A 376 2.57 -19.30 -27.57
C LEU A 376 2.44 -17.79 -27.37
N VAL A 377 3.45 -17.17 -26.77
CA VAL A 377 3.50 -15.74 -26.47
C VAL A 377 4.72 -15.15 -27.16
N LEU A 378 4.51 -14.23 -28.11
CA LEU A 378 5.57 -13.43 -28.73
C LEU A 378 5.84 -12.19 -27.87
N TRP A 379 7.09 -12.01 -27.42
CA TRP A 379 7.55 -10.83 -26.71
C TRP A 379 8.44 -9.93 -27.58
N LEU A 380 8.15 -8.63 -27.53
CA LEU A 380 8.90 -7.53 -28.17
C LEU A 380 9.25 -6.46 -27.11
N ASN A 381 10.52 -6.21 -26.81
CA ASN A 381 10.87 -5.03 -26.00
C ASN A 381 10.66 -3.72 -26.79
N GLY A 382 10.37 -2.65 -26.05
CA GLY A 382 10.25 -1.30 -26.59
C GLY A 382 11.54 -0.49 -26.49
N GLY A 383 11.48 0.72 -27.05
CA GLY A 383 12.66 1.42 -27.55
C GLY A 383 13.10 0.79 -28.88
N PRO A 384 13.12 1.54 -30.01
CA PRO A 384 13.18 0.96 -31.36
C PRO A 384 14.49 0.25 -31.76
N GLY A 385 15.41 0.04 -30.80
CA GLY A 385 16.66 -0.71 -30.95
C GLY A 385 16.92 -1.74 -29.84
N CYS A 386 15.98 -1.99 -28.93
CA CYS A 386 16.19 -2.79 -27.72
C CYS A 386 16.07 -4.30 -27.96
N SER A 387 16.92 -5.09 -27.30
CA SER A 387 16.97 -6.54 -27.47
C SER A 387 15.92 -7.26 -26.62
N SER A 388 14.96 -7.92 -27.27
CA SER A 388 13.99 -8.81 -26.60
C SER A 388 14.64 -9.96 -25.82
N PHE A 389 15.86 -10.36 -26.18
CA PHE A 389 16.61 -11.41 -25.48
C PHE A 389 17.42 -10.86 -24.30
N GLY A 390 18.11 -9.73 -24.48
CA GLY A 390 18.92 -9.09 -23.43
C GLY A 390 18.07 -8.46 -22.32
N ASN A 391 17.03 -7.74 -22.70
CA ASN A 391 16.11 -7.06 -21.79
C ASN A 391 15.04 -8.07 -21.30
N GLY A 392 14.07 -8.40 -22.16
CA GLY A 392 12.96 -9.31 -21.87
C GLY A 392 13.38 -10.65 -21.26
N ALA A 393 14.22 -11.43 -21.96
CA ALA A 393 14.52 -12.78 -21.51
C ALA A 393 15.50 -12.85 -20.32
N MET A 394 16.45 -11.92 -20.20
CA MET A 394 17.55 -11.99 -19.22
C MET A 394 17.47 -10.97 -18.07
N MET A 395 16.64 -9.92 -18.18
CA MET A 395 16.41 -8.92 -17.13
C MET A 395 14.96 -8.92 -16.59
N GLU A 396 13.94 -9.08 -17.42
CA GLU A 396 12.53 -8.90 -17.03
C GLU A 396 11.75 -10.19 -16.71
N LEU A 397 11.54 -11.08 -17.68
CA LEU A 397 10.48 -12.10 -17.60
C LEU A 397 10.85 -13.51 -18.10
N GLY A 398 11.98 -13.66 -18.79
CA GLY A 398 12.47 -14.98 -19.19
C GLY A 398 12.98 -15.86 -18.02
N PRO A 399 13.41 -17.09 -18.33
CA PRO A 399 13.72 -18.15 -17.35
C PRO A 399 14.92 -17.87 -16.43
N PHE A 400 15.79 -16.91 -16.78
CA PHE A 400 17.08 -16.72 -16.13
C PHE A 400 17.33 -15.27 -15.72
N ARG A 401 18.36 -15.10 -14.89
CA ARG A 401 19.01 -13.82 -14.56
C ARG A 401 20.51 -13.99 -14.62
N VAL A 402 21.20 -12.97 -15.13
CA VAL A 402 22.66 -12.89 -15.09
C VAL A 402 23.09 -12.53 -13.67
N ASN A 403 23.95 -13.33 -13.05
CA ASN A 403 24.44 -13.08 -11.70
C ASN A 403 25.54 -11.99 -11.70
N ALA A 404 25.77 -11.37 -10.55
CA ALA A 404 26.78 -10.31 -10.38
C ALA A 404 28.25 -10.76 -10.56
N ASP A 405 28.50 -12.04 -10.83
CA ASP A 405 29.81 -12.56 -11.25
C ASP A 405 30.05 -12.47 -12.77
N THR A 406 29.03 -12.04 -13.53
CA THR A 406 28.98 -11.93 -15.00
C THR A 406 29.24 -13.22 -15.78
N VAL A 407 29.19 -14.37 -15.11
CA VAL A 407 29.57 -15.69 -15.67
C VAL A 407 28.54 -16.78 -15.38
N THR A 408 27.73 -16.66 -14.33
CA THR A 408 26.68 -17.63 -13.99
C THR A 408 25.28 -17.05 -14.12
N LEU A 409 24.31 -17.95 -14.34
CA LEU A 409 22.88 -17.64 -14.37
C LEU A 409 22.20 -18.15 -13.08
N SER A 410 21.08 -17.54 -12.71
CA SER A 410 20.15 -18.07 -11.71
C SER A 410 18.73 -18.15 -12.29
N HIS A 411 17.92 -19.11 -11.80
CA HIS A 411 16.54 -19.25 -12.25
C HIS A 411 15.68 -18.06 -11.81
N ASN A 412 14.93 -17.48 -12.75
CA ASN A 412 13.83 -16.60 -12.44
C ASN A 412 12.62 -17.42 -11.99
N LYS A 413 12.38 -17.48 -10.67
CA LYS A 413 11.21 -18.15 -10.07
C LYS A 413 9.85 -17.59 -10.53
N TYR A 414 9.82 -16.43 -11.18
CA TYR A 414 8.62 -15.77 -11.72
C TYR A 414 8.67 -15.65 -13.25
N ALA A 415 9.39 -16.55 -13.93
CA ALA A 415 9.46 -16.55 -15.39
C ALA A 415 8.10 -16.84 -16.05
N TRP A 416 7.81 -16.16 -17.16
CA TRP A 416 6.57 -16.37 -17.90
C TRP A 416 6.52 -17.74 -18.59
N ASN A 417 7.69 -18.37 -18.82
CA ASN A 417 7.74 -19.77 -19.29
C ASN A 417 7.40 -20.81 -18.20
N ASN A 418 6.91 -20.39 -17.03
CA ASN A 418 6.17 -21.26 -16.12
C ASN A 418 4.73 -21.54 -16.59
N VAL A 419 4.15 -20.70 -17.48
CA VAL A 419 2.75 -20.79 -17.92
C VAL A 419 2.54 -20.72 -19.44
N ALA A 420 3.54 -20.26 -20.20
CA ALA A 420 3.50 -20.14 -21.66
C ALA A 420 4.77 -20.69 -22.32
N ASN A 421 4.74 -20.89 -23.64
CA ASN A 421 5.94 -20.95 -24.45
C ASN A 421 6.26 -19.52 -24.90
N VAL A 422 7.42 -18.99 -24.53
CA VAL A 422 7.74 -17.56 -24.70
C VAL A 422 8.82 -17.37 -25.77
N LEU A 423 8.44 -16.68 -26.84
CA LEU A 423 9.25 -16.42 -28.02
C LEU A 423 9.69 -14.95 -28.01
N PHE A 424 10.96 -14.72 -27.73
CA PHE A 424 11.59 -13.40 -27.71
C PHE A 424 12.18 -13.12 -29.11
N LEU A 425 11.65 -12.12 -29.82
CA LEU A 425 12.08 -11.77 -31.18
C LEU A 425 12.91 -10.48 -31.19
N GLU A 426 14.12 -10.52 -31.74
CA GLU A 426 14.94 -9.33 -31.93
C GLU A 426 14.58 -8.65 -33.27
N SER A 427 13.83 -7.55 -33.20
CA SER A 427 13.36 -6.80 -34.35
C SER A 427 13.44 -5.29 -34.09
N PRO A 428 13.78 -4.44 -35.08
CA PRO A 428 14.10 -4.75 -36.47
C PRO A 428 15.52 -5.34 -36.68
N ALA A 429 15.94 -5.51 -37.94
CA ALA A 429 17.32 -5.87 -38.28
C ALA A 429 18.32 -4.82 -37.74
N GLY A 430 19.38 -5.27 -37.08
CA GLY A 430 20.32 -4.44 -36.32
C GLY A 430 20.08 -4.45 -34.80
N VAL A 431 18.95 -4.98 -34.33
CA VAL A 431 18.72 -5.23 -32.90
C VAL A 431 19.42 -6.51 -32.46
N GLY A 432 20.26 -6.40 -31.43
CA GLY A 432 20.93 -7.55 -30.81
C GLY A 432 21.78 -8.35 -31.81
N PHE A 433 21.34 -9.57 -32.11
CA PHE A 433 21.97 -10.46 -33.08
C PHE A 433 21.36 -10.40 -34.49
N SER A 434 20.19 -9.78 -34.68
CA SER A 434 19.51 -9.62 -35.97
C SER A 434 20.28 -8.72 -36.94
N TYR A 435 20.30 -9.05 -38.24
CA TYR A 435 21.14 -8.35 -39.21
C TYR A 435 20.55 -8.29 -40.63
N SER A 436 21.14 -7.42 -41.46
CA SER A 436 21.03 -7.45 -42.92
C SER A 436 22.40 -7.25 -43.58
N ASN A 437 22.60 -7.86 -44.75
CA ASN A 437 23.78 -7.59 -45.59
C ASN A 437 23.62 -6.30 -46.41
N THR A 438 22.41 -5.73 -46.50
CA THR A 438 22.12 -4.47 -47.17
C THR A 438 22.09 -3.31 -46.17
N SER A 439 22.93 -2.30 -46.38
CA SER A 439 23.10 -1.19 -45.42
C SER A 439 21.91 -0.22 -45.34
N SER A 440 20.97 -0.23 -46.28
CA SER A 440 19.75 0.59 -46.20
C SER A 440 18.73 0.05 -45.20
N ASP A 441 18.79 -1.24 -44.85
CA ASP A 441 17.78 -1.89 -44.01
C ASP A 441 17.86 -1.46 -42.54
N TYR A 442 18.99 -0.85 -42.15
CA TYR A 442 19.19 -0.18 -40.87
C TYR A 442 18.57 1.24 -40.84
N ILE A 443 17.95 1.68 -41.95
CA ILE A 443 17.08 2.86 -42.02
C ILE A 443 15.66 2.32 -42.23
N THR A 444 15.02 1.96 -41.11
CA THR A 444 13.73 1.25 -41.06
C THR A 444 12.68 2.06 -40.28
N GLY A 445 11.44 1.57 -40.26
CA GLY A 445 10.32 2.09 -39.48
C GLY A 445 9.24 1.01 -39.32
N ASP A 446 8.27 1.26 -38.46
CA ASP A 446 7.34 0.25 -37.92
C ASP A 446 6.64 -0.59 -38.99
N GLU A 447 6.20 0.04 -40.09
CA GLU A 447 5.53 -0.65 -41.20
C GLU A 447 6.41 -1.77 -41.80
N GLN A 448 7.74 -1.57 -41.84
CA GLN A 448 8.69 -2.58 -42.28
C GLN A 448 9.01 -3.57 -41.16
N THR A 449 9.13 -3.12 -39.91
CA THR A 449 9.33 -3.99 -38.73
C THR A 449 8.17 -4.99 -38.57
N ALA A 450 6.93 -4.56 -38.80
CA ALA A 450 5.74 -5.40 -38.78
C ALA A 450 5.72 -6.42 -39.93
N LYS A 451 6.08 -6.00 -41.17
CA LYS A 451 6.21 -6.91 -42.32
C LYS A 451 7.30 -7.97 -42.11
N ASP A 452 8.44 -7.57 -41.55
CA ASP A 452 9.54 -8.47 -41.23
C ASP A 452 9.13 -9.45 -40.13
N SER A 453 8.50 -8.96 -39.06
CA SER A 453 8.03 -9.80 -37.95
C SER A 453 6.91 -10.76 -38.35
N TYR A 454 6.02 -10.36 -39.26
CA TYR A 454 5.02 -11.25 -39.84
C TYR A 454 5.68 -12.33 -40.73
N THR A 455 6.63 -11.95 -41.58
CA THR A 455 7.40 -12.88 -42.42
C THR A 455 8.22 -13.85 -41.57
N PHE A 456 8.81 -13.37 -40.46
CA PHE A 456 9.44 -14.17 -39.43
C PHE A 456 8.46 -15.19 -38.86
N LEU A 457 7.30 -14.77 -38.37
CA LEU A 457 6.31 -15.66 -37.75
C LEU A 457 5.84 -16.75 -38.73
N VAL A 458 5.58 -16.41 -39.99
CA VAL A 458 5.21 -17.41 -41.01
C VAL A 458 6.32 -18.45 -41.19
N ASN A 459 7.58 -18.05 -41.40
CA ASN A 459 8.70 -18.99 -41.55
C ASN A 459 8.99 -19.78 -40.27
N TRP A 460 8.87 -19.14 -39.11
CA TRP A 460 9.10 -19.76 -37.81
C TRP A 460 8.03 -20.82 -37.50
N LEU A 461 6.77 -20.58 -37.86
CA LEU A 461 5.69 -21.56 -37.77
C LEU A 461 5.83 -22.71 -38.77
N GLU A 462 6.50 -22.51 -39.93
CA GLU A 462 6.93 -23.62 -40.79
C GLU A 462 8.08 -24.44 -40.16
N ARG A 463 8.94 -23.81 -39.33
CA ARG A 463 10.03 -24.48 -38.60
C ARG A 463 9.55 -25.23 -37.33
N PHE A 464 8.55 -24.70 -36.64
CA PHE A 464 7.92 -25.26 -35.44
C PHE A 464 6.40 -25.52 -35.68
N PRO A 465 6.03 -26.52 -36.52
CA PRO A 465 4.66 -26.74 -36.96
C PRO A 465 3.66 -27.05 -35.82
N GLU A 466 4.14 -27.54 -34.67
CA GLU A 466 3.37 -27.82 -33.45
C GLU A 466 2.76 -26.58 -32.77
N TYR A 467 3.15 -25.37 -33.19
CA TYR A 467 2.54 -24.12 -32.73
C TYR A 467 1.52 -23.51 -33.73
N LYS A 468 1.40 -24.02 -34.96
CA LYS A 468 0.47 -23.46 -35.99
C LYS A 468 -0.99 -23.38 -35.54
N THR A 469 -1.42 -24.33 -34.69
CA THR A 469 -2.78 -24.39 -34.14
C THR A 469 -2.84 -23.98 -32.67
N ARG A 470 -1.76 -23.42 -32.11
CA ARG A 470 -1.75 -22.97 -30.71
C ARG A 470 -2.45 -21.63 -30.59
N ASP A 471 -3.00 -21.35 -29.41
CA ASP A 471 -3.45 -20.01 -29.07
C ASP A 471 -2.24 -19.09 -28.97
N PHE A 472 -2.25 -18.01 -29.75
CA PHE A 472 -1.13 -17.10 -29.95
C PHE A 472 -1.45 -15.71 -29.40
N TYR A 473 -0.51 -15.14 -28.64
CA TYR A 473 -0.61 -13.80 -28.07
C TYR A 473 0.63 -13.00 -28.44
N ILE A 474 0.46 -11.69 -28.64
CA ILE A 474 1.57 -10.76 -28.91
C ILE A 474 1.63 -9.75 -27.78
N THR A 475 2.82 -9.52 -27.24
CA THR A 475 3.00 -8.64 -26.10
C THR A 475 4.34 -7.93 -26.16
N GLY A 476 4.42 -6.80 -25.48
CA GLY A 476 5.62 -5.99 -25.39
C GLY A 476 5.43 -4.79 -24.49
N GLU A 477 6.49 -4.03 -24.31
CA GLU A 477 6.54 -2.85 -23.46
C GLU A 477 6.95 -1.58 -24.22
N SER A 478 6.76 -0.38 -23.63
CA SER A 478 7.26 0.89 -24.17
C SER A 478 6.91 1.05 -25.66
N TYR A 479 7.87 1.37 -26.54
CA TYR A 479 7.65 1.55 -27.99
C TYR A 479 7.07 0.32 -28.72
N ALA A 480 7.00 -0.86 -28.09
CA ALA A 480 6.23 -1.97 -28.64
C ALA A 480 4.72 -1.69 -28.69
N GLY A 481 4.23 -0.62 -28.04
CA GLY A 481 2.91 -0.03 -28.28
C GLY A 481 2.65 0.32 -29.75
N HIS A 482 3.68 0.59 -30.55
CA HIS A 482 3.59 0.70 -32.00
C HIS A 482 3.64 -0.67 -32.70
N TYR A 483 4.57 -1.54 -32.31
CA TYR A 483 4.84 -2.81 -33.00
C TYR A 483 3.73 -3.85 -32.83
N VAL A 484 3.22 -4.01 -31.61
CA VAL A 484 2.26 -5.07 -31.25
C VAL A 484 0.92 -4.86 -31.97
N PRO A 485 0.29 -3.66 -31.98
CA PRO A 485 -0.95 -3.45 -32.73
C PRO A 485 -0.77 -3.51 -34.25
N GLN A 486 0.34 -3.00 -34.80
CA GLN A 486 0.62 -3.06 -36.24
C GLN A 486 0.81 -4.50 -36.72
N LEU A 487 1.56 -5.33 -35.98
CA LEU A 487 1.73 -6.75 -36.27
C LEU A 487 0.42 -7.54 -36.13
N ALA A 488 -0.34 -7.29 -35.06
CA ALA A 488 -1.67 -7.89 -34.87
C ALA A 488 -2.63 -7.54 -36.02
N GLN A 489 -2.66 -6.27 -36.44
CA GLN A 489 -3.48 -5.83 -37.57
C GLN A 489 -3.05 -6.52 -38.88
N LEU A 490 -1.75 -6.61 -39.15
CA LEU A 490 -1.22 -7.27 -40.35
C LEU A 490 -1.54 -8.78 -40.38
N ILE A 491 -1.52 -9.45 -39.22
CA ILE A 491 -1.97 -10.85 -39.08
C ILE A 491 -3.47 -10.98 -39.38
N LEU A 492 -4.31 -10.13 -38.78
CA LEU A 492 -5.77 -10.15 -39.01
C LEU A 492 -6.16 -9.78 -40.45
N GLN A 493 -5.32 -9.04 -41.17
CA GLN A 493 -5.47 -8.81 -42.61
C GLN A 493 -5.09 -10.06 -43.42
N ASN A 494 -3.91 -10.64 -43.18
CA ASN A 494 -3.42 -11.77 -43.96
C ASN A 494 -4.18 -13.08 -43.72
N ASN A 495 -4.71 -13.30 -42.51
CA ASN A 495 -5.58 -14.43 -42.17
C ASN A 495 -6.85 -14.51 -43.03
N LYS A 496 -7.24 -13.43 -43.73
CA LYS A 496 -8.38 -13.40 -44.67
C LYS A 496 -8.02 -13.92 -46.08
N ILE A 497 -6.74 -14.11 -46.38
CA ILE A 497 -6.25 -14.52 -47.70
C ILE A 497 -6.16 -16.04 -47.75
N THR A 498 -6.93 -16.65 -48.66
CA THR A 498 -6.90 -18.11 -48.83
C THR A 498 -5.54 -18.59 -49.33
N ASN A 499 -5.07 -19.73 -48.79
CA ASN A 499 -3.76 -20.36 -49.04
C ASN A 499 -2.54 -19.71 -48.35
N GLN A 500 -2.72 -18.89 -47.31
CA GLN A 500 -1.63 -18.51 -46.38
C GLN A 500 -1.65 -19.31 -45.07
N THR A 501 -0.53 -19.32 -44.35
CA THR A 501 -0.44 -19.85 -42.98
C THR A 501 -1.24 -18.95 -42.02
N VAL A 502 -2.38 -19.46 -41.56
CA VAL A 502 -3.26 -18.75 -40.62
C VAL A 502 -2.64 -18.77 -39.22
N ILE A 503 -2.53 -17.61 -38.58
CA ILE A 503 -2.02 -17.46 -37.22
C ILE A 503 -3.21 -17.25 -36.26
N ASN A 504 -3.38 -18.16 -35.30
CA ASN A 504 -4.48 -18.18 -34.34
C ASN A 504 -4.28 -17.17 -33.18
N LEU A 505 -4.21 -15.89 -33.56
CA LEU A 505 -4.12 -14.75 -32.65
C LEU A 505 -5.36 -14.67 -31.75
N LYS A 506 -5.16 -14.60 -30.42
CA LYS A 506 -6.22 -14.49 -29.41
C LYS A 506 -6.30 -13.14 -28.72
N GLY A 507 -5.18 -12.44 -28.58
CA GLY A 507 -5.14 -11.13 -27.92
C GLY A 507 -3.76 -10.48 -27.97
N ILE A 508 -3.71 -9.25 -27.48
CA ILE A 508 -2.49 -8.48 -27.30
C ILE A 508 -2.41 -7.92 -25.87
N ALA A 509 -1.20 -7.68 -25.37
CA ALA A 509 -0.98 -7.07 -24.06
C ALA A 509 0.21 -6.08 -24.11
N LEU A 510 -0.02 -4.85 -23.63
CA LEU A 510 0.92 -3.72 -23.73
C LEU A 510 1.31 -3.25 -22.32
N GLY A 511 2.60 -3.29 -21.97
CA GLY A 511 3.11 -2.82 -20.67
C GLY A 511 3.77 -1.45 -20.77
N ASN A 512 3.34 -0.47 -19.97
CA ASN A 512 3.90 0.90 -19.94
C ASN A 512 4.18 1.44 -21.35
N ALA A 513 3.18 1.34 -22.23
CA ALA A 513 3.39 1.41 -23.66
C ALA A 513 3.30 2.83 -24.21
N TYR A 514 4.32 3.20 -24.97
CA TYR A 514 4.37 4.42 -25.77
C TYR A 514 3.49 4.19 -27.00
N VAL A 515 2.45 5.00 -27.18
CA VAL A 515 1.40 4.82 -28.21
C VAL A 515 1.12 6.12 -28.99
N ASP A 516 1.36 7.29 -28.38
CA ASP A 516 1.10 8.61 -28.95
C ASP A 516 2.07 9.65 -28.36
N ASP A 517 2.75 10.41 -29.23
CA ASP A 517 3.78 11.38 -28.86
C ASP A 517 3.23 12.55 -28.01
N GLU A 518 1.99 12.99 -28.25
CA GLU A 518 1.43 14.19 -27.62
C GLU A 518 1.07 13.93 -26.15
N THR A 519 0.42 12.80 -25.90
CA THR A 519 0.00 12.37 -24.56
C THR A 519 1.18 11.92 -23.70
N GLU A 520 2.15 11.16 -24.24
CA GLU A 520 3.34 10.76 -23.48
C GLU A 520 4.17 11.98 -23.03
N ASN A 521 4.46 12.92 -23.93
CA ASN A 521 5.26 14.11 -23.57
C ASN A 521 4.55 14.97 -22.53
N THR A 522 3.22 15.14 -22.64
CA THR A 522 2.43 15.90 -21.65
C THR A 522 2.47 15.21 -20.29
N GLY A 523 2.09 13.92 -20.23
CA GLY A 523 2.07 13.14 -18.99
C GLY A 523 3.43 13.00 -18.31
N MET A 524 4.53 12.95 -19.08
CA MET A 524 5.90 12.97 -18.53
C MET A 524 6.21 14.26 -17.75
N PHE A 525 5.78 15.42 -18.25
CA PHE A 525 6.03 16.69 -17.56
C PHE A 525 5.07 16.92 -16.39
N ASP A 526 3.82 16.45 -16.49
CA ASP A 526 2.88 16.41 -15.37
C ASP A 526 3.40 15.51 -14.24
N TYR A 527 3.92 14.32 -14.58
CA TYR A 527 4.58 13.40 -13.65
C TYR A 527 5.80 14.03 -12.95
N PHE A 528 6.64 14.77 -13.70
CA PHE A 528 7.74 15.53 -13.09
C PHE A 528 7.26 16.65 -12.16
N TRP A 529 6.13 17.30 -12.44
CA TRP A 529 5.60 18.37 -11.59
C TRP A 529 4.95 17.84 -10.31
N SER A 530 4.18 16.74 -10.40
CA SER A 530 3.52 16.10 -9.25
C SER A 530 4.52 15.48 -8.27
N HIS A 531 5.58 14.84 -8.79
CA HIS A 531 6.67 14.28 -7.99
C HIS A 531 7.74 15.33 -7.61
N ALA A 532 7.44 16.62 -7.78
CA ALA A 532 8.30 17.75 -7.43
C ALA A 532 9.74 17.66 -7.99
N ILE A 533 9.88 17.17 -9.23
CA ILE A 533 11.11 17.17 -10.02
C ILE A 533 11.31 18.51 -10.73
N ILE A 534 10.21 19.15 -11.16
CA ILE A 534 10.19 20.50 -11.73
C ILE A 534 9.32 21.44 -10.89
N SER A 535 9.57 22.75 -10.98
CA SER A 535 8.74 23.76 -10.31
C SER A 535 7.53 24.15 -11.15
N ASP A 536 6.60 24.84 -10.49
CA ASP A 536 5.40 25.42 -11.08
C ASP A 536 5.74 26.33 -12.29
N GLU A 537 6.78 27.17 -12.21
CA GLU A 537 7.13 28.06 -13.33
C GLU A 537 7.70 27.32 -14.56
N ILE A 538 8.29 26.14 -14.36
CA ILE A 538 8.76 25.28 -15.47
C ILE A 538 7.55 24.56 -16.08
N HIS A 539 6.64 24.04 -15.25
CA HIS A 539 5.44 23.32 -15.69
C HIS A 539 4.45 24.24 -16.43
N ASP A 540 4.05 25.37 -15.83
CA ASP A 540 3.27 26.44 -16.50
C ASP A 540 3.96 26.89 -17.79
N GLY A 541 5.30 26.96 -17.78
CA GLY A 541 6.13 27.30 -18.93
C GLY A 541 5.97 26.32 -20.08
N ILE A 542 6.01 25.02 -19.81
CA ILE A 542 5.75 23.95 -20.79
C ILE A 542 4.30 24.02 -21.28
N VAL A 543 3.32 23.95 -20.37
CA VAL A 543 1.87 23.95 -20.69
C VAL A 543 1.47 25.17 -21.54
N SER A 544 2.08 26.33 -21.30
CA SER A 544 1.75 27.57 -22.02
C SER A 544 2.48 27.77 -23.35
N ASN A 545 3.59 27.07 -23.63
CA ASN A 545 4.47 27.35 -24.77
C ASN A 545 4.79 26.15 -25.68
N CYS A 546 4.56 24.93 -25.19
CA CYS A 546 4.72 23.70 -25.95
C CYS A 546 3.43 23.29 -26.66
N ASN A 547 3.60 22.54 -27.75
CA ASN A 547 2.56 21.78 -28.41
C ASN A 547 3.24 20.52 -28.93
N PHE A 548 2.81 19.36 -28.45
CA PHE A 548 3.47 18.08 -28.71
C PHE A 548 2.81 17.27 -29.85
N SER A 549 1.80 17.82 -30.55
CA SER A 549 1.22 17.18 -31.74
C SER A 549 2.29 17.00 -32.83
N GLU A 550 2.34 15.84 -33.50
CA GLU A 550 3.34 15.50 -34.56
C GLU A 550 3.61 16.60 -35.60
N ALA A 551 2.59 17.41 -35.92
CA ALA A 551 2.63 18.44 -36.96
C ALA A 551 3.07 19.83 -36.46
N ALA A 552 3.31 20.01 -35.16
CA ALA A 552 3.66 21.29 -34.56
C ALA A 552 5.19 21.51 -34.55
N PRO A 553 5.70 22.63 -35.07
CA PRO A 553 7.10 23.00 -34.88
C PRO A 553 7.29 23.51 -33.45
N SER A 554 8.26 22.94 -32.71
CA SER A 554 8.63 23.46 -31.39
C SER A 554 8.99 24.95 -31.44
N THR A 555 8.69 25.65 -30.35
CA THR A 555 9.04 27.07 -30.18
C THR A 555 10.30 27.18 -29.34
N ALA A 556 11.12 28.21 -29.59
CA ALA A 556 12.31 28.47 -28.77
C ALA A 556 12.00 28.78 -27.28
N ALA A 557 10.72 28.98 -26.92
CA ALA A 557 10.26 29.04 -25.53
C ALA A 557 9.97 27.64 -24.96
N CYS A 558 9.30 26.77 -25.72
CA CYS A 558 9.15 25.36 -25.37
C CYS A 558 10.53 24.68 -25.22
N ASP A 559 11.42 24.85 -26.19
CA ASP A 559 12.78 24.28 -26.16
C ASP A 559 13.54 24.69 -24.89
N ASP A 560 13.34 25.91 -24.39
CA ASP A 560 13.98 26.44 -23.18
C ASP A 560 13.39 25.83 -21.91
N TYR A 561 12.06 25.82 -21.73
CA TYR A 561 11.42 25.19 -20.57
C TYR A 561 11.63 23.67 -20.53
N VAL A 562 11.63 22.99 -21.68
CA VAL A 562 11.97 21.55 -21.77
C VAL A 562 13.44 21.31 -21.37
N GLN A 563 14.37 22.18 -21.77
CA GLN A 563 15.76 22.13 -21.29
C GLN A 563 15.86 22.37 -19.77
N GLN A 564 15.09 23.31 -19.21
CA GLN A 564 15.03 23.55 -17.76
C GLN A 564 14.49 22.31 -17.02
N ALA A 565 13.44 21.66 -17.53
CA ALA A 565 12.89 20.43 -16.95
C ALA A 565 13.90 19.28 -16.93
N TYR A 566 14.58 19.00 -18.05
CA TYR A 566 15.64 17.98 -18.09
C TYR A 566 16.85 18.33 -17.22
N ALA A 567 17.20 19.61 -17.10
CA ALA A 567 18.26 20.07 -16.21
C ALA A 567 17.89 19.88 -14.73
N ALA A 568 16.65 20.13 -14.34
CA ALA A 568 16.14 19.85 -13.00
C ALA A 568 16.14 18.34 -12.70
N LYS A 569 15.64 17.52 -13.63
CA LYS A 569 15.61 16.05 -13.51
C LYS A 569 17.01 15.43 -13.28
N SER A 570 18.08 16.06 -13.75
CA SER A 570 19.47 15.83 -13.30
C SER A 570 19.88 14.34 -13.17
N ASN A 571 20.66 13.99 -12.15
CA ASN A 571 21.10 12.63 -11.80
C ASN A 571 20.00 11.82 -11.08
N ILE A 572 18.86 11.63 -11.75
CA ILE A 572 17.79 10.67 -11.37
C ILE A 572 17.63 9.63 -12.49
N TYR A 573 17.46 8.36 -12.13
CA TYR A 573 17.18 7.27 -13.06
C TYR A 573 15.76 7.41 -13.63
N PHE A 574 15.61 7.33 -14.95
CA PHE A 574 14.35 7.70 -15.62
C PHE A 574 13.22 6.67 -15.42
N TYR A 575 13.54 5.38 -15.31
CA TYR A 575 12.55 4.30 -15.20
C TYR A 575 12.13 3.96 -13.75
N ASP A 576 12.83 4.50 -12.75
CA ASP A 576 12.48 4.45 -11.33
C ASP A 576 13.13 5.66 -10.66
N ILE A 577 12.33 6.67 -10.31
CA ILE A 577 12.84 7.93 -9.78
C ILE A 577 13.40 7.82 -8.35
N TYR A 578 13.18 6.71 -7.65
CA TYR A 578 13.69 6.47 -6.29
C TYR A 578 14.91 5.53 -6.27
N ALA A 579 15.12 4.73 -7.31
CA ALA A 579 16.30 3.88 -7.46
C ALA A 579 17.65 4.64 -7.44
N PRO A 580 18.73 3.98 -6.97
CA PRO A 580 20.09 4.52 -7.06
C PRO A 580 20.70 4.34 -8.45
N LEU A 581 21.64 5.23 -8.80
CA LEU A 581 22.35 5.18 -10.09
C LEU A 581 23.44 4.10 -10.13
N CYS A 582 23.35 3.20 -11.10
CA CYS A 582 24.38 2.18 -11.38
C CYS A 582 25.66 2.81 -11.97
N SER A 583 26.56 3.32 -11.11
CA SER A 583 27.82 3.91 -11.59
C SER A 583 28.78 2.85 -12.14
N SER A 584 29.32 3.09 -13.34
CA SER A 584 30.33 2.25 -14.01
C SER A 584 31.71 2.25 -13.33
N SER A 585 31.87 3.00 -12.23
CA SER A 585 33.09 3.06 -11.41
C SER A 585 33.11 2.04 -10.26
N SER A 586 32.02 1.30 -10.06
CA SER A 586 31.77 0.43 -8.90
C SER A 586 32.54 -0.91 -8.90
N ASN A 587 33.86 -0.86 -9.08
CA ASN A 587 34.78 -1.96 -8.74
C ASN A 587 34.87 -2.26 -7.22
N SER A 588 34.03 -1.61 -6.42
CA SER A 588 33.69 -2.02 -5.06
C SER A 588 32.88 -3.31 -5.08
N THR A 589 33.39 -4.38 -4.47
CA THR A 589 32.56 -5.53 -4.07
C THR A 589 31.27 -5.03 -3.39
N PRO A 590 30.07 -5.51 -3.78
CA PRO A 590 28.81 -5.02 -3.22
C PRO A 590 28.85 -5.03 -1.69
N SER A 591 28.60 -3.87 -1.09
CA SER A 591 28.42 -3.75 0.35
C SER A 591 27.27 -4.68 0.74
N ARG A 592 27.52 -5.67 1.60
CA ARG A 592 26.53 -6.68 2.00
C ARG A 592 25.35 -6.02 2.72
N PHE A 593 24.33 -5.63 1.96
CA PHE A 593 22.96 -5.61 2.44
C PHE A 593 22.70 -6.97 3.08
N HIS A 594 22.59 -6.99 4.40
CA HIS A 594 22.38 -8.21 5.14
C HIS A 594 20.92 -8.62 5.00
N LEU A 595 20.62 -9.28 3.88
CA LEU A 595 19.49 -10.21 3.78
C LEU A 595 19.68 -11.28 4.86
N ARG A 596 19.21 -10.99 6.08
CA ARG A 596 19.05 -11.95 7.19
C ARG A 596 17.87 -12.88 6.88
N GLN A 597 17.96 -13.59 5.76
CA GLN A 597 17.08 -14.70 5.49
C GLN A 597 17.33 -15.75 6.58
N LEU A 598 16.31 -16.00 7.42
CA LEU A 598 16.40 -16.90 8.58
C LEU A 598 16.39 -18.39 8.18
N ALA A 599 17.29 -18.76 7.26
CA ALA A 599 17.61 -20.13 6.91
C ALA A 599 18.44 -20.76 8.03
N GLY A 600 17.77 -21.30 9.05
CA GLY A 600 18.38 -21.95 10.21
C GLY A 600 19.05 -23.30 9.91
N HIS A 601 20.11 -23.29 9.08
CA HIS A 601 20.99 -24.45 8.85
C HIS A 601 22.46 -24.04 8.96
N ALA A 602 23.19 -24.68 9.86
CA ALA A 602 24.60 -24.39 10.09
C ALA A 602 25.48 -24.97 8.95
N VAL A 603 26.08 -24.11 8.15
CA VAL A 603 27.14 -24.47 7.19
C VAL A 603 28.47 -23.94 7.72
N TYR A 604 29.40 -24.86 7.97
CA TYR A 604 30.75 -24.53 8.46
C TYR A 604 31.57 -23.90 7.33
N SER A 605 32.31 -22.82 7.65
CA SER A 605 33.29 -22.24 6.73
C SER A 605 34.52 -23.14 6.60
N LEU A 606 34.71 -23.72 5.40
CA LEU A 606 35.96 -24.32 4.97
C LEU A 606 36.67 -23.35 4.02
N ALA A 607 37.80 -22.79 4.46
CA ALA A 607 38.69 -22.05 3.59
C ALA A 607 39.43 -23.03 2.66
N TYR A 608 39.48 -22.73 1.36
CA TYR A 608 40.27 -23.46 0.39
C TYR A 608 41.58 -22.71 0.14
N ASP A 609 42.71 -23.38 0.41
CA ASP A 609 44.06 -22.88 0.07
C ASP A 609 44.59 -23.67 -1.14
N SER A 610 45.34 -23.01 -2.00
CA SER A 610 45.75 -23.51 -3.31
C SER A 610 46.91 -24.52 -3.21
N GLY A 611 46.58 -25.82 -3.27
CA GLY A 611 47.55 -26.92 -3.21
C GLY A 611 47.50 -27.86 -4.43
N SER A 612 48.64 -28.07 -5.09
CA SER A 612 48.75 -28.98 -6.25
C SER A 612 48.88 -30.46 -5.86
N ASN A 613 48.42 -31.34 -6.76
CA ASN A 613 48.62 -32.81 -6.80
C ASN A 613 47.82 -33.70 -5.83
N GLY A 614 46.69 -34.23 -6.34
CA GLY A 614 46.59 -35.69 -6.51
C GLY A 614 45.86 -36.55 -5.46
N LYS A 615 44.68 -37.02 -5.86
CA LYS A 615 43.90 -38.18 -5.36
C LYS A 615 43.02 -37.99 -4.11
N TRP A 616 41.86 -38.63 -4.21
CA TRP A 616 40.76 -38.67 -3.24
C TRP A 616 41.03 -39.62 -2.07
N TYR A 617 40.48 -39.32 -0.89
CA TYR A 617 39.82 -40.32 -0.04
C TYR A 617 38.73 -39.68 0.84
N GLN A 618 37.58 -40.36 0.93
CA GLN A 618 36.49 -40.05 1.85
C GLN A 618 36.59 -40.97 3.08
N ARG A 619 36.42 -40.45 4.30
CA ARG A 619 36.10 -41.27 5.48
C ARG A 619 35.42 -40.44 6.58
N LEU A 620 34.21 -40.85 6.96
CA LEU A 620 33.67 -40.53 8.28
C LEU A 620 34.28 -41.47 9.32
N ASP A 621 34.45 -40.98 10.55
CA ASP A 621 34.54 -41.82 11.74
C ASP A 621 33.89 -41.05 12.92
N LEU A 622 32.83 -41.60 13.51
CA LEU A 622 32.01 -40.98 14.55
C LEU A 622 32.13 -41.76 15.85
N GLN A 623 33.04 -41.34 16.74
CA GLN A 623 33.18 -41.95 18.06
C GLN A 623 32.34 -41.25 19.14
N TRP A 624 31.37 -41.99 19.66
CA TRP A 624 30.60 -41.66 20.86
C TRP A 624 31.46 -41.66 22.13
N ARG A 625 31.21 -40.73 23.06
CA ARG A 625 31.47 -40.96 24.50
C ARG A 625 30.38 -40.36 25.40
N TYR A 626 29.67 -41.25 26.09
CA TYR A 626 28.82 -40.95 27.25
C TYR A 626 29.65 -40.49 28.46
N ARG A 627 29.04 -39.69 29.35
CA ARG A 627 29.26 -39.74 30.81
C ARG A 627 27.96 -39.51 31.56
N TRP A 628 27.80 -40.16 32.72
CA TRP A 628 26.57 -40.20 33.52
C TRP A 628 26.89 -40.36 35.01
N LYS A 629 26.19 -39.62 35.89
CA LYS A 629 26.00 -39.79 37.36
C LYS A 629 25.16 -38.57 37.86
N SER A 630 24.08 -38.63 38.65
CA SER A 630 23.61 -39.54 39.73
C SER A 630 24.46 -39.38 41.02
N THR A 631 23.97 -39.10 42.24
CA THR A 631 22.70 -39.32 43.02
C THR A 631 22.49 -38.21 44.10
N SER A 632 21.39 -37.96 44.84
CA SER A 632 19.94 -38.32 44.83
C SER A 632 19.17 -37.64 46.02
N ASP A 633 17.82 -37.68 46.01
CA ASP A 633 16.88 -37.86 47.16
C ASP A 633 16.56 -36.82 48.29
N ASN A 634 15.28 -36.40 48.30
CA ASN A 634 14.25 -36.50 49.38
C ASN A 634 13.95 -35.42 50.47
N ASN A 635 12.62 -35.20 50.67
CA ASN A 635 11.87 -34.54 51.78
C ASN A 635 12.02 -33.01 51.96
N ASN A 636 11.01 -32.26 52.46
CA ASN A 636 9.81 -32.61 53.24
C ASN A 636 8.55 -31.74 52.90
N LYS A 637 7.38 -32.00 53.51
CA LYS A 637 6.04 -31.40 53.20
C LYS A 637 5.60 -30.27 54.18
N ASN A 638 4.41 -29.69 53.88
CA ASN A 638 3.46 -28.93 54.75
C ASN A 638 3.71 -27.39 54.88
N HIS A 639 2.71 -26.47 54.95
CA HIS A 639 1.24 -26.51 54.70
C HIS A 639 0.58 -25.09 54.87
N ARG A 640 -0.60 -24.83 54.24
CA ARG A 640 -1.70 -23.88 54.66
C ARG A 640 -1.42 -22.34 54.57
N PHE A 641 -2.39 -21.40 54.52
CA PHE A 641 -3.81 -21.36 54.09
C PHE A 641 -4.36 -19.91 53.90
N HIS A 642 -5.39 -19.77 53.04
CA HIS A 642 -6.56 -18.83 53.07
C HIS A 642 -6.47 -17.29 52.95
N HIS A 643 -7.41 -16.76 52.13
CA HIS A 643 -7.94 -15.39 52.07
C HIS A 643 -9.13 -15.14 53.03
N MET A 644 -9.32 -13.87 53.44
CA MET A 644 -10.59 -13.19 53.80
C MET A 644 -10.37 -11.65 53.74
N SER A 645 -11.33 -10.72 53.62
CA SER A 645 -12.68 -10.66 52.97
C SER A 645 -13.27 -9.23 53.08
N SER A 646 -14.38 -8.91 52.37
CA SER A 646 -15.34 -7.76 52.61
C SER A 646 -14.90 -6.33 52.14
N LYS A 647 -15.72 -5.28 51.86
CA LYS A 647 -17.19 -4.95 51.69
C LYS A 647 -17.29 -3.41 51.31
N VAL A 648 -18.36 -2.72 50.83
CA VAL A 648 -19.62 -2.96 50.04
C VAL A 648 -20.40 -1.60 49.85
N ASN A 649 -21.42 -1.51 48.94
CA ASN A 649 -22.48 -0.44 48.78
C ASN A 649 -22.11 0.92 48.06
N LYS A 650 -23.03 1.71 47.45
CA LYS A 650 -24.33 1.51 46.71
C LYS A 650 -24.98 2.83 46.17
N ASN A 651 -25.86 2.72 45.14
CA ASN A 651 -26.98 3.66 44.74
C ASN A 651 -26.62 5.04 44.09
N THR A 652 -27.45 5.78 43.31
CA THR A 652 -28.88 5.68 42.87
C THR A 652 -29.23 6.40 41.53
N ALA A 653 -30.41 6.07 40.97
CA ALA A 653 -31.15 6.56 39.78
C ALA A 653 -31.55 8.08 39.72
N ARG A 654 -32.28 8.70 38.74
CA ARG A 654 -33.13 8.32 37.56
C ARG A 654 -33.61 9.60 36.78
N TYR A 655 -34.05 9.55 35.50
CA TYR A 655 -35.34 10.07 34.91
C TYR A 655 -35.39 10.17 33.35
N LEU A 656 -36.60 10.40 32.78
CA LEU A 656 -37.08 10.48 31.36
C LEU A 656 -38.42 11.32 31.36
N PRO A 657 -39.16 11.67 30.26
CA PRO A 657 -39.17 11.14 28.87
C PRO A 657 -39.49 12.12 27.66
N GLN A 658 -39.52 11.54 26.44
CA GLN A 658 -40.45 11.79 25.30
C GLN A 658 -40.21 12.87 24.20
N GLN A 659 -40.96 12.71 23.09
CA GLN A 659 -40.68 13.17 21.71
C GLN A 659 -41.79 14.07 21.13
N ALA A 660 -41.49 14.74 20.01
CA ALA A 660 -42.46 15.13 18.98
C ALA A 660 -41.83 15.05 17.57
N LYS A 661 -42.66 14.86 16.52
CA LYS A 661 -42.27 14.97 15.10
C LYS A 661 -43.17 15.97 14.38
N VAL A 662 -42.62 16.70 13.40
CA VAL A 662 -43.36 17.45 12.39
C VAL A 662 -42.72 17.17 11.03
N LEU A 663 -43.55 17.08 9.98
CA LEU A 663 -43.16 16.83 8.59
C LEU A 663 -43.52 18.06 7.75
N LEU A 664 -42.61 18.51 6.88
CA LEU A 664 -42.92 19.48 5.84
C LEU A 664 -42.13 19.13 4.57
N VAL A 665 -42.79 19.20 3.41
CA VAL A 665 -42.20 18.90 2.10
C VAL A 665 -42.42 20.09 1.19
N LEU A 666 -41.35 20.63 0.62
CA LEU A 666 -41.37 21.57 -0.50
C LEU A 666 -40.22 21.19 -1.45
N ALA A 667 -40.53 21.07 -2.74
CA ALA A 667 -39.56 20.73 -3.77
C ALA A 667 -39.33 21.93 -4.70
N HIS A 668 -38.08 22.17 -5.07
CA HIS A 668 -37.70 23.08 -6.14
C HIS A 668 -36.55 22.48 -6.94
N CYS A 669 -36.78 22.23 -8.23
CA CYS A 669 -35.75 21.79 -9.17
C CYS A 669 -35.18 23.00 -9.91
N TYR A 670 -33.87 23.06 -10.08
CA TYR A 670 -33.20 23.90 -11.08
C TYR A 670 -32.12 23.06 -11.78
N GLY A 671 -32.02 23.19 -13.10
CA GLY A 671 -31.07 22.43 -13.92
C GLY A 671 -29.69 23.11 -14.00
N GLY A 672 -28.66 22.30 -14.26
CA GLY A 672 -27.30 22.80 -14.45
C GLY A 672 -27.10 23.50 -15.80
N ASN A 673 -26.05 24.32 -15.87
CA ASN A 673 -25.37 24.67 -17.11
C ASN A 673 -24.02 23.92 -17.11
N GLY A 674 -23.57 23.45 -18.27
CA GLY A 674 -22.29 22.74 -18.39
C GLY A 674 -21.08 23.65 -18.19
N TYR A 675 -19.93 23.02 -17.97
CA TYR A 675 -18.62 23.66 -17.84
C TYR A 675 -17.66 23.10 -18.90
N ASP A 676 -16.76 23.96 -19.37
CA ASP A 676 -15.70 23.64 -20.36
C ASP A 676 -14.38 24.08 -19.71
N PRO A 677 -13.42 23.17 -19.46
CA PRO A 677 -12.16 23.53 -18.80
C PRO A 677 -11.32 24.57 -19.57
N LEU A 678 -11.44 24.63 -20.90
CA LEU A 678 -10.46 25.33 -21.74
C LEU A 678 -10.74 26.84 -21.93
N GLU A 679 -11.99 27.30 -21.79
CA GLU A 679 -12.33 28.71 -22.09
C GLU A 679 -11.98 29.68 -20.93
N ARG A 680 -11.70 29.19 -19.72
CA ARG A 680 -11.48 30.07 -18.55
C ARG A 680 -10.05 30.60 -18.40
N ALA A 681 -9.05 29.91 -18.96
CA ALA A 681 -7.65 30.37 -18.94
C ALA A 681 -7.42 31.63 -19.79
N LEU A 682 -8.22 31.84 -20.85
CA LEU A 682 -7.94 32.84 -21.88
C LEU A 682 -8.82 34.11 -21.84
N ASN A 683 -9.70 34.25 -20.85
CA ASN A 683 -10.58 35.42 -20.72
C ASN A 683 -10.61 36.01 -19.30
N VAL A 684 -9.47 36.56 -18.86
CA VAL A 684 -9.43 37.61 -17.83
C VAL A 684 -9.49 38.98 -18.53
N PRO A 685 -10.63 39.72 -18.50
CA PRO A 685 -10.64 41.09 -18.97
C PRO A 685 -9.72 41.93 -18.08
N ARG A 686 -8.83 42.73 -18.67
CA ARG A 686 -8.03 43.75 -17.95
C ARG A 686 -8.91 44.90 -17.43
N SER A 687 -9.77 44.57 -16.47
CA SER A 687 -10.61 45.48 -15.71
C SER A 687 -9.74 46.35 -14.82
N LYS A 688 -9.47 47.58 -15.27
CA LYS A 688 -8.99 48.64 -14.39
C LYS A 688 -10.09 48.97 -13.38
N ARG A 689 -10.13 48.26 -12.26
CA ARG A 689 -10.87 48.67 -11.07
C ARG A 689 -9.91 49.03 -9.94
N SER A 690 -10.34 50.01 -9.17
CA SER A 690 -9.66 50.56 -8.01
C SER A 690 -9.20 49.47 -7.05
N GLN A 691 -8.07 49.73 -6.36
CA GLN A 691 -7.67 48.96 -5.19
C GLN A 691 -8.88 48.74 -4.27
N PRO A 692 -9.05 47.53 -3.71
CA PRO A 692 -9.78 47.41 -2.47
C PRO A 692 -9.04 48.28 -1.45
N GLU A 693 -9.67 49.32 -0.94
CA GLU A 693 -9.31 49.79 0.40
C GLU A 693 -9.53 48.58 1.31
N TYR A 694 -8.44 48.04 1.87
CA TYR A 694 -8.55 47.08 2.96
C TYR A 694 -9.37 47.78 4.04
N ARG A 695 -10.63 47.36 4.20
CA ARG A 695 -11.36 47.63 5.43
C ARG A 695 -10.70 46.78 6.49
N VAL A 696 -9.66 47.36 7.09
CA VAL A 696 -9.31 47.12 8.48
C VAL A 696 -10.62 47.23 9.25
N SER A 697 -11.19 46.07 9.59
CA SER A 697 -12.15 46.00 10.67
C SER A 697 -11.38 46.44 11.92
N ASN A 698 -11.92 47.40 12.66
CA ASN A 698 -11.25 47.94 13.85
C ASN A 698 -11.35 46.93 15.03
N GLN A 699 -10.71 45.77 14.85
CA GLN A 699 -10.13 44.95 15.90
C GLN A 699 -8.60 45.09 15.88
N ASP A 700 -8.13 46.31 15.60
CA ASP A 700 -6.79 46.83 15.89
C ASP A 700 -6.64 46.95 17.42
N SER A 701 -6.75 45.80 18.11
CA SER A 701 -6.88 45.68 19.56
C SER A 701 -6.44 44.33 20.13
N ARG A 702 -5.97 43.37 19.30
CA ARG A 702 -5.26 42.16 19.81
C ARG A 702 -3.82 42.47 20.24
N ALA A 703 -3.19 43.53 19.71
CA ALA A 703 -1.85 43.96 20.13
C ALA A 703 -1.80 44.53 21.57
N ASP A 704 -2.92 45.09 22.05
CA ASP A 704 -2.99 45.86 23.30
C ASP A 704 -3.64 45.10 24.49
N GLN A 705 -3.92 43.79 24.36
CA GLN A 705 -4.64 43.02 25.39
C GLN A 705 -3.97 41.75 25.94
N TYR A 706 -2.70 41.47 25.60
CA TYR A 706 -1.89 40.54 26.39
C TYR A 706 -1.58 41.13 27.77
N SER A 707 -2.46 40.85 28.73
CA SER A 707 -2.34 41.21 30.14
C SER A 707 -1.17 40.43 30.79
N TYR A 708 0.05 40.91 30.59
CA TYR A 708 1.30 40.26 31.01
C TYR A 708 1.28 39.75 32.45
N SER A 709 1.03 38.46 32.59
CA SER A 709 1.25 37.74 33.84
C SER A 709 2.73 37.38 33.94
N PRO A 710 3.37 37.53 35.12
CA PRO A 710 4.76 37.13 35.29
C PRO A 710 4.89 35.61 35.14
N VAL A 711 5.73 35.17 34.19
CA VAL A 711 6.08 33.77 33.97
C VAL A 711 6.53 33.13 35.29
N TYR A 712 6.04 31.92 35.58
CA TYR A 712 6.50 31.17 36.76
C TYR A 712 7.99 30.86 36.63
N VAL A 713 8.80 31.24 37.64
CA VAL A 713 10.23 30.89 37.69
C VAL A 713 10.56 30.30 39.05
N GLY A 714 10.77 28.98 39.11
CA GLY A 714 11.17 28.25 40.31
C GLY A 714 12.62 28.49 40.72
N SER A 715 13.05 27.92 41.86
CA SER A 715 14.48 27.62 42.04
C SER A 715 14.85 26.46 41.13
N GLN A 716 16.07 26.50 40.58
CA GLN A 716 16.62 25.47 39.69
C GLN A 716 17.99 24.99 40.22
N ASP A 717 18.36 25.41 41.43
CA ASP A 717 19.71 25.32 41.96
C ASP A 717 20.06 23.86 42.29
N GLY A 718 21.08 23.32 41.63
CA GLY A 718 21.49 21.92 41.77
C GLY A 718 20.62 20.89 41.04
N LEU A 719 19.57 21.30 40.31
CA LEU A 719 18.70 20.36 39.59
C LEU A 719 19.36 19.78 38.33
N LYS A 720 20.29 20.49 37.67
CA LYS A 720 21.04 19.97 36.52
C LYS A 720 21.75 18.64 36.84
N ASP A 721 22.41 18.57 38.00
CA ASP A 721 23.17 17.38 38.41
C ASP A 721 22.27 16.18 38.76
N LEU A 722 20.98 16.43 39.06
CA LEU A 722 19.97 15.40 39.31
C LEU A 722 19.32 14.88 38.02
N ASP A 723 19.28 15.69 36.97
CA ASP A 723 18.76 15.28 35.66
C ASP A 723 19.79 14.47 34.84
N LYS A 724 21.08 14.43 35.25
CA LYS A 724 22.15 13.83 34.44
C LYS A 724 22.04 12.30 34.35
N ILE A 725 21.80 11.80 33.15
CA ILE A 725 21.77 10.36 32.84
C ILE A 725 23.22 9.85 32.89
N SER A 726 23.43 8.72 33.56
CA SER A 726 24.76 8.09 33.67
C SER A 726 25.03 7.04 32.60
N VAL A 727 23.99 6.28 32.22
CA VAL A 727 23.93 5.35 31.09
C VAL A 727 22.47 4.91 30.92
N LEU A 728 21.98 4.72 29.70
CA LEU A 728 20.69 4.10 29.43
C LEU A 728 20.78 2.56 29.41
N PRO A 729 19.73 1.81 29.80
CA PRO A 729 19.74 0.36 29.68
C PRO A 729 19.92 -0.07 28.22
N GLY A 730 20.93 -0.92 27.95
CA GLY A 730 21.22 -1.38 26.59
C GLY A 730 21.96 -0.37 25.70
N GLU A 731 22.40 0.76 26.26
CA GLU A 731 23.24 1.74 25.55
C GLU A 731 24.56 1.12 25.04
N PRO A 732 25.05 1.46 23.83
CA PRO A 732 26.30 0.94 23.31
C PRO A 732 27.52 1.42 24.12
N ALA A 733 28.51 0.54 24.27
CA ALA A 733 29.80 0.95 24.83
C ALA A 733 30.55 1.85 23.84
N GLY A 734 30.84 3.10 24.24
CA GLY A 734 31.51 4.08 23.39
C GLY A 734 30.77 5.41 23.23
N THR A 735 29.60 5.59 23.86
CA THR A 735 28.98 6.91 24.05
C THR A 735 29.96 7.84 24.76
N ASP A 736 30.22 9.00 24.16
CA ASP A 736 31.13 10.03 24.69
C ASP A 736 30.50 11.43 24.52
N PHE A 737 29.26 11.57 25.03
CA PHE A 737 28.55 12.84 25.18
C PHE A 737 27.72 12.84 26.46
N ASP A 738 27.48 14.03 27.00
CA ASP A 738 26.60 14.23 28.16
C ASP A 738 25.13 14.20 27.75
N GLN A 739 24.30 13.50 28.53
CA GLN A 739 22.85 13.41 28.33
C GLN A 739 22.10 13.66 29.64
N TYR A 740 20.96 14.34 29.56
CA TYR A 740 20.16 14.75 30.71
C TYR A 740 18.68 14.54 30.44
N SER A 741 17.92 14.09 31.43
CA SER A 741 16.46 14.08 31.37
C SER A 741 15.84 14.22 32.75
N GLY A 742 14.62 14.77 32.78
CA GLY A 742 13.90 15.05 34.00
C GLY A 742 12.76 16.01 33.76
N TYR A 743 12.32 16.68 34.83
CA TYR A 743 11.11 17.51 34.82
C TYR A 743 11.38 18.99 35.08
N VAL A 744 10.66 19.85 34.36
CA VAL A 744 10.56 21.28 34.65
C VAL A 744 9.09 21.62 34.92
N THR A 745 8.80 22.09 36.13
CA THR A 745 7.46 22.55 36.53
C THR A 745 7.12 23.85 35.81
N VAL A 746 6.00 23.85 35.09
CA VAL A 746 5.46 25.02 34.39
C VAL A 746 4.34 25.68 35.19
N ASP A 747 3.52 24.89 35.89
CA ASP A 747 2.51 25.38 36.83
C ASP A 747 2.61 24.62 38.17
N PRO A 748 3.12 25.24 39.24
CA PRO A 748 3.25 24.58 40.54
C PRO A 748 1.92 24.44 41.28
N SER A 749 0.87 25.15 40.88
CA SER A 749 -0.44 25.11 41.52
C SER A 749 -1.27 23.91 41.05
N HIS A 750 -1.18 23.59 39.77
CA HIS A 750 -1.72 22.36 39.18
C HIS A 750 -0.71 21.19 39.25
N GLY A 751 0.55 21.48 39.57
CA GLY A 751 1.66 20.53 39.59
C GLY A 751 2.08 20.07 38.18
N ARG A 752 1.71 20.84 37.15
CA ARG A 752 2.01 20.58 35.73
C ARG A 752 3.51 20.72 35.48
N ALA A 753 4.11 19.68 34.91
CA ALA A 753 5.52 19.64 34.59
C ALA A 753 5.76 18.89 33.28
N LEU A 754 6.60 19.47 32.44
CA LEU A 754 7.01 18.85 31.17
C LEU A 754 8.31 18.07 31.37
N PHE A 755 8.38 16.91 30.73
CA PHE A 755 9.56 16.06 30.61
C PHE A 755 10.41 16.52 29.42
N TYR A 756 11.73 16.36 29.54
CA TYR A 756 12.66 16.64 28.45
C TYR A 756 13.80 15.61 28.41
N TYR A 757 14.43 15.50 27.25
CA TYR A 757 15.71 14.82 27.05
C TYR A 757 16.65 15.76 26.29
N LEU A 758 17.83 16.05 26.85
CA LEU A 758 18.93 16.75 26.20
C LEU A 758 20.01 15.73 25.83
N ALA A 759 20.40 15.70 24.56
CA ALA A 759 21.64 15.08 24.11
C ALA A 759 22.64 16.19 23.71
N GLU A 760 23.72 16.35 24.48
CA GLU A 760 24.82 17.22 24.08
C GLU A 760 25.56 16.64 22.85
N SER A 761 26.31 17.49 22.15
CA SER A 761 27.17 17.04 21.05
C SER A 761 28.48 16.43 21.56
N PRO A 762 28.93 15.25 21.09
CA PRO A 762 30.22 14.66 21.46
C PRO A 762 31.43 15.48 20.96
N VAL A 763 31.21 16.47 20.09
CA VAL A 763 32.27 17.36 19.58
C VAL A 763 31.87 18.81 19.80
N ASN A 764 32.54 19.45 20.76
CA ASN A 764 32.39 20.87 21.11
C ASN A 764 30.98 21.30 21.60
N SER A 765 30.29 20.50 22.44
CA SER A 765 29.00 20.92 23.05
C SER A 765 29.04 22.34 23.63
N SER A 766 30.17 22.71 24.25
CA SER A 766 30.45 24.03 24.82
C SER A 766 30.63 25.19 23.81
N THR A 767 30.60 24.96 22.49
CA THR A 767 30.50 26.02 21.46
C THR A 767 29.19 25.97 20.69
N ASN A 768 28.71 24.77 20.37
CA ASN A 768 27.64 24.50 19.42
C ASN A 768 26.28 25.14 19.77
N PRO A 769 25.39 25.38 18.78
CA PRO A 769 24.03 25.87 19.01
C PRO A 769 23.19 24.94 19.89
N LEU A 770 22.06 25.47 20.38
CA LEU A 770 21.00 24.69 21.00
C LEU A 770 19.83 24.58 20.00
N VAL A 771 19.33 23.36 19.80
CA VAL A 771 18.17 23.09 18.95
C VAL A 771 17.08 22.43 19.79
N LEU A 772 15.90 23.06 19.84
CA LEU A 772 14.69 22.44 20.39
C LEU A 772 14.02 21.60 19.29
N TRP A 773 13.60 20.36 19.62
CA TRP A 773 12.77 19.52 18.76
C TRP A 773 11.40 19.27 19.39
N LEU A 774 10.35 19.39 18.56
CA LEU A 774 8.95 19.09 18.88
C LEU A 774 8.34 18.18 17.81
N ASN A 775 7.87 16.98 18.17
CA ASN A 775 6.96 16.21 17.31
C ASN A 775 5.54 16.81 17.40
N GLY A 776 4.68 16.49 16.41
CA GLY A 776 3.32 17.01 16.31
C GLY A 776 2.24 16.13 16.94
N GLY A 777 1.34 15.61 16.11
CA GLY A 777 0.19 14.78 16.51
C GLY A 777 -1.17 15.42 16.15
N PRO A 778 -1.76 16.27 17.01
CA PRO A 778 -1.24 16.80 18.27
C PRO A 778 -1.09 15.74 19.37
N GLY A 779 -0.19 15.97 20.32
CA GLY A 779 -0.02 15.14 21.51
C GLY A 779 0.94 13.94 21.37
N CYS A 780 1.90 13.97 20.43
CA CYS A 780 2.90 12.92 20.23
C CYS A 780 4.26 13.22 20.88
N SER A 781 4.99 12.17 21.30
CA SER A 781 6.22 12.28 22.08
C SER A 781 7.44 12.68 21.27
N SER A 782 7.99 13.85 21.59
CA SER A 782 9.30 14.32 21.11
C SER A 782 10.47 13.40 21.49
N PHE A 783 10.32 12.55 22.51
CA PHE A 783 11.38 11.66 22.99
C PHE A 783 11.28 10.26 22.38
N GLY A 784 10.09 9.68 22.29
CA GLY A 784 9.88 8.41 21.58
C GLY A 784 10.17 8.55 20.09
N ASN A 785 9.55 9.55 19.45
CA ASN A 785 9.57 9.63 17.99
C ASN A 785 10.86 10.37 17.58
N GLY A 786 10.99 11.65 17.93
CA GLY A 786 12.18 12.46 17.65
C GLY A 786 13.51 11.85 18.13
N ALA A 787 13.60 11.44 19.40
CA ALA A 787 14.89 11.01 19.96
C ALA A 787 15.22 9.51 19.74
N MET A 788 14.24 8.61 19.77
CA MET A 788 14.47 7.16 19.69
C MET A 788 14.15 6.54 18.31
N MET A 789 13.32 7.19 17.49
CA MET A 789 12.98 6.71 16.13
C MET A 789 13.63 7.54 15.02
N GLU A 790 13.86 8.85 15.21
CA GLU A 790 14.23 9.78 14.13
C GLU A 790 15.67 10.34 14.19
N LEU A 791 15.93 11.43 14.91
CA LEU A 791 17.15 12.24 14.77
C LEU A 791 18.04 12.23 16.01
N GLY A 792 17.57 11.68 17.13
CA GLY A 792 18.37 11.51 18.34
C GLY A 792 19.52 10.50 18.19
N PRO A 793 20.38 10.39 19.23
CA PRO A 793 21.65 9.65 19.19
C PRO A 793 21.52 8.12 19.09
N PHE A 794 20.33 7.57 19.32
CA PHE A 794 20.09 6.15 19.43
C PHE A 794 18.94 5.65 18.54
N ARG A 795 18.86 4.33 18.43
CA ARG A 795 17.70 3.57 17.91
C ARG A 795 17.42 2.41 18.84
N VAL A 796 16.15 2.12 19.09
CA VAL A 796 15.73 0.91 19.79
C VAL A 796 15.79 -0.27 18.81
N ASN A 797 16.48 -1.34 19.21
CA ASN A 797 16.59 -2.53 18.37
C ASN A 797 15.36 -3.45 18.53
N VAL A 798 15.15 -4.35 17.57
CA VAL A 798 14.04 -5.33 17.51
C VAL A 798 13.95 -6.27 18.73
N ASP A 799 15.01 -6.35 19.55
CA ASP A 799 15.00 -7.09 20.82
C ASP A 799 14.35 -6.33 22.00
N THR A 800 13.93 -5.09 21.77
CA THR A 800 13.31 -4.13 22.71
C THR A 800 14.11 -3.87 24.00
N VAL A 801 15.41 -4.19 24.02
CA VAL A 801 16.27 -4.16 25.22
C VAL A 801 17.63 -3.53 24.94
N THR A 802 18.13 -3.58 23.70
CA THR A 802 19.39 -2.95 23.30
C THR A 802 19.15 -1.73 22.41
N LEU A 803 20.05 -0.75 22.53
CA LEU A 803 20.13 0.41 21.65
C LEU A 803 21.23 0.21 20.60
N SER A 804 21.13 0.93 19.49
CA SER A 804 22.24 1.13 18.54
C SER A 804 22.47 2.61 18.28
N HIS A 805 23.71 3.02 17.96
CA HIS A 805 23.99 4.43 17.66
C HIS A 805 23.39 4.83 16.30
N ASN A 806 22.65 5.94 16.29
CA ASN A 806 22.25 6.59 15.05
C ASN A 806 23.47 7.30 14.43
N LYS A 807 23.99 6.74 13.34
CA LYS A 807 25.14 7.29 12.57
C LYS A 807 24.87 8.65 11.90
N TYR A 808 23.63 9.14 11.94
CA TYR A 808 23.21 10.43 11.38
C TYR A 808 22.47 11.30 12.41
N ALA A 809 22.68 11.06 13.71
CA ALA A 809 22.03 11.85 14.76
C ALA A 809 22.41 13.34 14.68
N TRP A 810 21.46 14.24 14.88
CA TRP A 810 21.67 15.69 14.74
C TRP A 810 22.61 16.28 15.81
N ASN A 811 22.89 15.55 16.90
CA ASN A 811 23.94 15.92 17.84
C ASN A 811 25.35 15.47 17.41
N ASN A 812 25.49 14.52 16.47
CA ASN A 812 26.72 13.77 16.23
C ASN A 812 27.24 13.86 14.77
N ARG A 813 28.56 13.81 14.58
CA ARG A 813 29.18 13.95 13.26
C ARG A 813 29.32 12.62 12.53
N LYS A 814 28.92 12.57 11.25
CA LYS A 814 29.31 11.49 10.32
C LYS A 814 30.85 11.46 10.22
N ASN A 815 31.48 10.49 10.88
CA ASN A 815 32.94 10.40 11.03
C ASN A 815 33.63 9.79 9.77
N ASP A 816 33.30 10.34 8.60
CA ASP A 816 33.66 9.81 7.28
C ASP A 816 34.82 10.63 6.68
N TYR A 817 36.02 10.08 6.80
CA TYR A 817 37.31 10.79 6.73
C TYR A 817 37.68 11.46 5.38
N ASN A 818 36.82 11.40 4.35
CA ASN A 818 37.20 11.78 2.98
C ASN A 818 36.18 12.60 2.14
N LYS A 819 34.95 12.89 2.60
CA LYS A 819 33.93 13.52 1.71
C LYS A 819 33.07 14.68 2.21
N ILE A 820 32.88 14.90 3.53
CA ILE A 820 32.04 16.02 4.01
C ILE A 820 32.83 16.89 5.00
N SER A 821 33.25 18.07 4.54
CA SER A 821 34.17 18.95 5.27
C SER A 821 33.50 19.66 6.46
N PHE A 822 32.23 20.05 6.32
CA PHE A 822 31.45 20.74 7.34
C PHE A 822 30.09 20.04 7.51
N ILE A 823 29.78 19.72 8.76
CA ILE A 823 28.48 19.35 9.31
C ILE A 823 28.50 20.08 10.65
N GLU A 824 27.75 21.16 10.78
CA GLU A 824 27.55 21.79 12.08
C GLU A 824 26.68 20.88 12.96
N LEU A 825 27.02 20.83 14.25
CA LEU A 825 26.37 19.93 15.21
C LEU A 825 25.57 20.76 16.20
N ALA A 826 24.45 20.24 16.67
CA ALA A 826 23.67 20.86 17.72
C ALA A 826 23.84 20.13 19.06
N ASN A 827 23.53 20.83 20.14
CA ASN A 827 23.03 20.20 21.35
C ASN A 827 21.51 20.12 21.18
N VAL A 828 20.91 18.93 21.24
CA VAL A 828 19.51 18.71 20.83
C VAL A 828 18.65 18.43 22.06
N LEU A 829 17.64 19.28 22.25
CA LEU A 829 16.71 19.28 23.36
C LEU A 829 15.33 18.85 22.86
N PHE A 830 14.90 17.66 23.24
CA PHE A 830 13.59 17.10 22.94
C PHE A 830 12.64 17.40 24.11
N LEU A 831 11.48 18.00 23.83
CA LEU A 831 10.51 18.42 24.84
C LEU A 831 9.16 17.73 24.60
N GLU A 832 8.70 16.90 25.55
CA GLU A 832 7.36 16.31 25.48
C GLU A 832 6.33 17.35 25.95
N SER A 833 5.50 17.83 25.03
CA SER A 833 4.52 18.91 25.26
C SER A 833 3.26 18.67 24.44
N PRO A 834 2.04 18.97 24.95
CA PRO A 834 1.73 19.49 26.28
C PRO A 834 1.80 18.42 27.39
N ALA A 835 1.27 18.74 28.57
CA ALA A 835 1.15 17.77 29.67
C ALA A 835 0.21 16.61 29.29
N GLY A 836 0.61 15.38 29.60
CA GLY A 836 -0.04 14.14 29.19
C GLY A 836 0.69 13.42 28.05
N VAL A 837 1.54 14.12 27.30
CA VAL A 837 2.37 13.51 26.25
C VAL A 837 3.52 12.74 26.88
N GLY A 838 3.60 11.44 26.60
CA GLY A 838 4.68 10.56 27.06
C GLY A 838 4.85 10.56 28.58
N PHE A 839 5.94 11.14 29.08
CA PHE A 839 6.25 11.25 30.52
C PHE A 839 5.78 12.57 31.15
N SER A 840 5.39 13.59 30.36
CA SER A 840 4.86 14.88 30.83
C SER A 840 3.50 14.73 31.52
N TYR A 841 3.24 15.48 32.59
CA TYR A 841 2.03 15.27 33.41
C TYR A 841 1.50 16.54 34.10
N SER A 842 0.25 16.50 34.56
CA SER A 842 -0.33 17.40 35.58
C SER A 842 -1.01 16.62 36.70
N ASN A 843 -1.12 17.22 37.90
CA ASN A 843 -1.96 16.65 38.96
C ASN A 843 -3.43 17.11 38.83
N THR A 844 -3.72 18.09 37.97
CA THR A 844 -5.07 18.60 37.69
C THR A 844 -5.60 18.00 36.39
N SER A 845 -6.75 17.34 36.43
CA SER A 845 -7.30 16.62 35.27
C SER A 845 -7.82 17.50 34.13
N SER A 846 -8.07 18.80 34.37
CA SER A 846 -8.45 19.74 33.31
C SER A 846 -7.30 20.12 32.39
N ASP A 847 -6.05 19.92 32.82
CA ASP A 847 -4.86 20.33 32.04
C ASP A 847 -4.61 19.41 30.83
N TYR A 848 -5.30 18.27 30.76
CA TYR A 848 -5.34 17.37 29.62
C TYR A 848 -6.44 17.76 28.61
N VAL A 849 -7.18 18.84 28.87
CA VAL A 849 -8.07 19.53 27.93
C VAL A 849 -7.40 20.87 27.63
N THR A 850 -6.84 20.99 26.44
CA THR A 850 -5.74 21.94 26.17
C THR A 850 -5.74 22.36 24.69
N GLY A 851 -4.75 23.13 24.25
CA GLY A 851 -4.62 23.52 22.85
C GLY A 851 -3.35 24.32 22.58
N ASP A 852 -3.27 24.95 21.41
CA ASP A 852 -2.07 25.64 20.93
C ASP A 852 -1.63 26.76 21.88
N GLU A 853 -2.56 27.60 22.34
CA GLU A 853 -2.32 28.77 23.21
C GLU A 853 -1.84 28.39 24.62
N GLN A 854 -2.17 27.19 25.11
CA GLN A 854 -1.67 26.66 26.38
C GLN A 854 -0.32 25.94 26.19
N THR A 855 -0.16 25.24 25.07
CA THR A 855 1.06 24.51 24.69
C THR A 855 2.24 25.46 24.45
N GLU A 856 2.03 26.60 23.78
CA GLU A 856 3.07 27.64 23.60
C GLU A 856 3.52 28.23 24.95
N LYS A 857 2.59 28.49 25.88
CA LYS A 857 2.86 29.16 27.17
C LYS A 857 3.61 28.26 28.12
N ASP A 858 3.23 26.99 28.21
CA ASP A 858 3.96 26.01 29.01
C ASP A 858 5.35 25.73 28.40
N SER A 859 5.47 25.67 27.08
CA SER A 859 6.77 25.46 26.41
C SER A 859 7.71 26.67 26.56
N TYR A 860 7.19 27.90 26.55
CA TYR A 860 7.96 29.11 26.88
C TYR A 860 8.34 29.14 28.38
N THR A 861 7.41 28.80 29.27
CA THR A 861 7.67 28.72 30.72
C THR A 861 8.72 27.65 31.05
N PHE A 862 8.68 26.51 30.34
CA PHE A 862 9.69 25.48 30.35
C PHE A 862 11.05 26.06 29.96
N LEU A 863 11.18 26.72 28.80
CA LEU A 863 12.45 27.27 28.32
C LEU A 863 13.05 28.31 29.28
N VAL A 864 12.25 29.21 29.84
CA VAL A 864 12.70 30.23 30.81
C VAL A 864 13.25 29.59 32.09
N ASN A 865 12.68 28.49 32.56
CA ASN A 865 13.17 27.73 33.71
C ASN A 865 14.36 26.83 33.36
N TRP A 866 14.35 26.20 32.19
CA TRP A 866 15.40 25.31 31.71
C TRP A 866 16.70 26.07 31.47
N LEU A 867 16.65 27.25 30.82
CA LEU A 867 17.81 28.15 30.65
C LEU A 867 18.29 28.80 31.96
N LYS A 868 17.56 28.62 33.08
CA LYS A 868 18.04 28.93 34.44
C LYS A 868 18.71 27.71 35.11
N ARG A 869 18.32 26.48 34.73
CA ARG A 869 18.95 25.21 35.15
C ARG A 869 20.26 24.95 34.39
N PHE A 870 20.31 25.29 33.10
CA PHE A 870 21.49 25.17 32.22
C PHE A 870 21.92 26.56 31.66
N PRO A 871 22.51 27.45 32.50
CA PRO A 871 22.83 28.83 32.12
C PRO A 871 23.84 28.96 30.96
N GLU A 872 24.66 27.94 30.71
CA GLU A 872 25.63 27.85 29.60
C GLU A 872 24.99 27.84 28.20
N TYR A 873 23.69 27.57 28.11
CA TYR A 873 22.91 27.68 26.87
C TYR A 873 22.25 29.05 26.67
N LYS A 874 22.17 29.89 27.69
CA LYS A 874 21.39 31.14 27.68
C LYS A 874 21.85 32.18 26.63
N THR A 875 23.10 32.12 26.19
CA THR A 875 23.65 33.02 25.16
C THR A 875 24.03 32.29 23.86
N ARG A 876 23.54 31.06 23.65
CA ARG A 876 23.76 30.31 22.41
C ARG A 876 22.86 30.83 21.30
N ASP A 877 23.28 30.57 20.08
CA ASP A 877 22.38 30.61 18.95
C ASP A 877 21.37 29.47 19.11
N PHE A 878 20.08 29.84 19.16
CA PHE A 878 18.98 28.95 19.46
C PHE A 878 18.08 28.80 18.23
N TYR A 879 17.67 27.58 17.92
CA TYR A 879 16.78 27.26 16.83
C TYR A 879 15.65 26.37 17.36
N ILE A 880 14.46 26.51 16.78
CA ILE A 880 13.32 25.64 17.10
C ILE A 880 12.99 24.84 15.85
N THR A 881 12.91 23.53 16.00
CA THR A 881 12.66 22.58 14.93
C THR A 881 11.53 21.65 15.34
N GLY A 882 10.81 21.13 14.37
CA GLY A 882 9.72 20.19 14.62
C GLY A 882 9.03 19.79 13.34
N GLU A 883 8.03 18.94 13.47
CA GLU A 883 7.37 18.30 12.33
C GLU A 883 5.85 18.19 12.49
N SER A 884 5.16 17.86 11.39
CA SER A 884 3.73 17.53 11.41
C SER A 884 2.92 18.70 11.99
N TYR A 885 2.03 18.43 12.95
CA TYR A 885 1.27 19.45 13.69
C TYR A 885 2.16 20.43 14.50
N ALA A 886 3.44 20.15 14.76
CA ALA A 886 4.35 21.14 15.33
C ALA A 886 4.64 22.31 14.37
N GLY A 887 4.16 22.25 13.12
CA GLY A 887 3.96 23.40 12.24
C GLY A 887 3.15 24.54 12.89
N HIS A 888 2.28 24.25 13.87
CA HIS A 888 1.62 25.25 14.72
C HIS A 888 2.51 25.67 15.89
N TYR A 889 2.99 24.69 16.67
CA TYR A 889 3.74 24.91 17.91
C TYR A 889 5.01 25.75 17.71
N VAL A 890 5.76 25.49 16.63
CA VAL A 890 7.07 26.09 16.40
C VAL A 890 6.99 27.58 16.03
N PRO A 891 6.17 28.03 15.06
CA PRO A 891 5.95 29.45 14.80
C PRO A 891 5.36 30.20 16.00
N GLN A 892 4.38 29.62 16.71
CA GLN A 892 3.77 30.27 17.87
C GLN A 892 4.76 30.47 19.02
N LEU A 893 5.50 29.43 19.40
CA LEU A 893 6.54 29.52 20.42
C LEU A 893 7.64 30.52 20.01
N ALA A 894 8.03 30.55 18.73
CA ALA A 894 8.98 31.52 18.20
C ALA A 894 8.44 32.96 18.31
N GLN A 895 7.18 33.21 17.95
CA GLN A 895 6.55 34.54 18.04
C GLN A 895 6.45 35.00 19.50
N LEU A 896 6.03 34.11 20.41
CA LEU A 896 5.94 34.37 21.86
C LEU A 896 7.32 34.69 22.47
N ILE A 897 8.38 34.02 22.02
CA ILE A 897 9.77 34.34 22.40
C ILE A 897 10.17 35.74 21.90
N LEU A 898 9.89 36.09 20.63
CA LEU A 898 10.20 37.42 20.10
C LEU A 898 9.40 38.55 20.77
N GLN A 899 8.17 38.28 21.20
CA GLN A 899 7.36 39.21 22.00
C GLN A 899 8.01 39.42 23.37
N ASN A 900 8.32 38.35 24.12
CA ASN A 900 8.88 38.47 25.46
C ASN A 900 10.32 39.01 25.49
N ASN A 901 11.11 38.76 24.44
CA ASN A 901 12.44 39.36 24.25
C ASN A 901 12.44 40.90 24.26
N LYS A 902 11.29 41.54 23.96
CA LYS A 902 11.13 43.01 23.99
C LYS A 902 10.92 43.55 25.41
N ILE A 903 10.71 42.69 26.41
CA ILE A 903 10.32 43.06 27.78
C ILE A 903 11.53 43.20 28.68
N THR A 904 11.70 44.37 29.28
CA THR A 904 12.84 44.65 30.17
C THR A 904 12.77 43.76 31.43
N ASN A 905 13.88 43.13 31.78
CA ASN A 905 14.08 42.19 32.90
C ASN A 905 13.55 40.75 32.70
N GLN A 906 13.07 40.35 31.52
CA GLN A 906 12.85 38.92 31.20
C GLN A 906 14.16 38.21 30.77
N THR A 907 14.12 36.87 30.68
CA THR A 907 15.20 36.09 30.05
C THR A 907 15.12 36.27 28.54
N VAL A 908 16.10 36.97 27.97
CA VAL A 908 16.28 37.05 26.52
C VAL A 908 16.77 35.69 26.00
N ILE A 909 16.11 35.19 24.95
CA ILE A 909 16.46 33.95 24.23
C ILE A 909 16.90 34.32 22.80
N ASN A 910 18.12 33.93 22.43
CA ASN A 910 18.77 34.32 21.17
C ASN A 910 18.36 33.38 20.00
N LEU A 911 17.06 33.42 19.68
CA LEU A 911 16.46 32.72 18.55
C LEU A 911 17.03 33.20 17.20
N LYS A 912 17.34 32.27 16.28
CA LYS A 912 17.90 32.53 14.95
C LYS A 912 16.98 32.13 13.79
N GLY A 913 16.40 30.94 13.89
CA GLY A 913 15.65 30.32 12.80
C GLY A 913 14.69 29.25 13.32
N ILE A 914 13.74 28.89 12.45
CA ILE A 914 12.87 27.74 12.64
C ILE A 914 12.92 26.82 11.42
N ALA A 915 12.81 25.51 11.64
CA ALA A 915 12.64 24.54 10.55
C ALA A 915 11.44 23.61 10.83
N LEU A 916 10.60 23.43 9.81
CA LEU A 916 9.30 22.79 9.88
C LEU A 916 9.27 21.60 8.89
N GLY A 917 9.23 20.37 9.41
CA GLY A 917 9.23 19.13 8.65
C GLY A 917 7.83 18.61 8.34
N ASN A 918 7.48 18.35 7.07
CA ASN A 918 6.17 17.84 6.64
C ASN A 918 5.02 18.53 7.41
N ALA A 919 5.09 19.86 7.43
CA ALA A 919 4.46 20.66 8.46
C ALA A 919 3.05 21.11 8.07
N TYR A 920 2.09 20.67 8.87
CA TYR A 920 0.71 21.14 8.77
C TYR A 920 0.65 22.55 9.36
N VAL A 921 0.24 23.54 8.56
CA VAL A 921 0.25 24.97 8.92
C VAL A 921 -0.99 25.76 8.44
N ASP A 922 -1.85 25.14 7.64
CA ASP A 922 -3.03 25.72 7.00
C ASP A 922 -3.94 24.58 6.50
N ASP A 923 -5.16 24.48 7.04
CA ASP A 923 -6.07 23.35 6.81
C ASP A 923 -6.57 23.28 5.36
N GLU A 924 -6.86 24.44 4.76
CA GLU A 924 -7.36 24.54 3.38
C GLU A 924 -6.34 23.97 2.38
N THR A 925 -5.09 24.43 2.45
CA THR A 925 -4.01 23.94 1.58
C THR A 925 -3.49 22.56 2.00
N GLY A 926 -3.58 22.24 3.30
CA GLY A 926 -3.38 20.90 3.85
C GLY A 926 -4.23 19.86 3.13
N ASN A 927 -5.55 19.97 3.22
CA ASN A 927 -6.49 19.01 2.63
C ASN A 927 -6.44 19.02 1.09
N THR A 928 -6.42 20.19 0.47
CA THR A 928 -6.37 20.29 -1.01
C THR A 928 -5.13 19.58 -1.57
N GLY A 929 -3.95 19.92 -1.04
CA GLY A 929 -2.70 19.27 -1.46
C GLY A 929 -2.66 17.77 -1.18
N MET A 930 -3.32 17.31 -0.11
CA MET A 930 -3.38 15.88 0.23
C MET A 930 -4.19 15.07 -0.81
N PHE A 931 -5.33 15.58 -1.27
CA PHE A 931 -6.15 14.88 -2.26
C PHE A 931 -5.59 15.01 -3.69
N ASP A 932 -4.97 16.14 -4.05
CA ASP A 932 -4.19 16.27 -5.30
C ASP A 932 -3.01 15.30 -5.34
N TYR A 933 -2.34 15.11 -4.20
CA TYR A 933 -1.25 14.14 -4.07
C TYR A 933 -1.76 12.70 -4.19
N PHE A 934 -2.88 12.34 -3.55
CA PHE A 934 -3.51 11.02 -3.72
C PHE A 934 -3.86 10.73 -5.18
N TRP A 935 -4.47 11.69 -5.88
CA TRP A 935 -4.85 11.55 -7.29
C TRP A 935 -3.62 11.37 -8.19
N SER A 936 -2.65 12.29 -8.10
CA SER A 936 -1.43 12.26 -8.91
C SER A 936 -0.49 11.08 -8.64
N HIS A 937 -0.74 10.30 -7.57
CA HIS A 937 -0.05 9.06 -7.22
C HIS A 937 -0.95 7.81 -7.37
N ALA A 938 -2.07 7.92 -8.09
CA ALA A 938 -3.03 6.85 -8.38
C ALA A 938 -3.61 6.12 -7.15
N ILE A 939 -3.77 6.83 -6.03
CA ILE A 939 -4.39 6.34 -4.79
C ILE A 939 -5.91 6.52 -4.80
N ILE A 940 -6.40 7.50 -5.58
CA ILE A 940 -7.82 7.75 -5.86
C ILE A 940 -8.03 7.93 -7.36
N SER A 941 -9.23 7.63 -7.87
CA SER A 941 -9.57 7.81 -9.28
C SER A 941 -9.95 9.25 -9.63
N ASP A 942 -10.02 9.55 -10.94
CA ASP A 942 -10.41 10.85 -11.47
C ASP A 942 -11.80 11.28 -10.95
N GLU A 943 -12.77 10.36 -10.86
CA GLU A 943 -14.13 10.68 -10.39
C GLU A 943 -14.17 11.06 -8.90
N ILE A 944 -13.30 10.44 -8.08
CA ILE A 944 -13.16 10.78 -6.66
C ILE A 944 -12.48 12.16 -6.53
N HIS A 945 -11.46 12.44 -7.34
CA HIS A 945 -10.77 13.72 -7.34
C HIS A 945 -11.67 14.87 -7.83
N GLU A 946 -12.31 14.73 -8.99
CA GLU A 946 -13.32 15.68 -9.48
C GLU A 946 -14.48 15.86 -8.48
N GLY A 947 -14.89 14.77 -7.81
CA GLY A 947 -15.85 14.80 -6.73
C GLY A 947 -15.42 15.70 -5.57
N ILE A 948 -14.21 15.51 -5.05
CA ILE A 948 -13.64 16.36 -3.99
C ILE A 948 -13.51 17.81 -4.47
N VAL A 949 -12.86 18.05 -5.61
CA VAL A 949 -12.59 19.39 -6.15
C VAL A 949 -13.88 20.17 -6.47
N SER A 950 -14.97 19.49 -6.85
CA SER A 950 -16.24 20.16 -7.19
C SER A 950 -17.24 20.26 -6.03
N LYS A 951 -17.12 19.43 -4.98
CA LYS A 951 -18.10 19.36 -3.87
C LYS A 951 -17.57 19.81 -2.52
N CYS A 952 -16.27 19.67 -2.28
CA CYS A 952 -15.64 20.08 -1.04
C CYS A 952 -15.24 21.55 -1.08
N ASN A 953 -15.21 22.16 0.11
CA ASN A 953 -14.66 23.47 0.33
C ASN A 953 -13.94 23.43 1.67
N PHE A 954 -12.63 23.66 1.66
CA PHE A 954 -11.77 23.59 2.84
C PHE A 954 -11.42 24.98 3.41
N SER A 955 -12.03 26.07 2.90
CA SER A 955 -11.83 27.42 3.44
C SER A 955 -12.32 27.56 4.88
N GLU A 956 -11.73 28.52 5.62
CA GLU A 956 -12.25 28.99 6.91
C GLU A 956 -13.74 29.39 6.80
N ASP A 957 -14.55 29.02 7.80
CA ASP A 957 -16.03 29.07 7.84
C ASP A 957 -16.81 28.15 6.85
N ALA A 958 -16.16 27.29 6.07
CA ALA A 958 -16.88 26.32 5.21
C ALA A 958 -17.55 25.19 6.02
N THR A 959 -18.77 24.81 5.65
CA THR A 959 -19.46 23.62 6.18
C THR A 959 -19.35 22.47 5.18
N THR A 960 -18.80 21.33 5.60
CA THR A 960 -18.80 20.10 4.80
C THR A 960 -20.22 19.71 4.39
N THR A 961 -20.38 19.28 3.14
CA THR A 961 -21.66 18.82 2.58
C THR A 961 -21.72 17.30 2.61
N GLU A 962 -22.92 16.72 2.66
CA GLU A 962 -23.12 15.26 2.59
C GLU A 962 -22.51 14.67 1.29
N GLU A 963 -22.50 15.44 0.19
CA GLU A 963 -21.82 15.08 -1.06
C GLU A 963 -20.28 15.08 -0.92
N CYS A 964 -19.70 16.05 -0.20
CA CYS A 964 -18.26 16.07 0.09
C CYS A 964 -17.86 14.97 1.08
N ASP A 965 -18.60 14.78 2.17
CA ASP A 965 -18.35 13.73 3.16
C ASP A 965 -18.33 12.33 2.52
N ASP A 966 -19.16 12.09 1.49
CA ASP A 966 -19.14 10.84 0.72
C ASP A 966 -17.86 10.69 -0.12
N TYR A 967 -17.48 11.67 -0.94
CA TYR A 967 -16.23 11.61 -1.72
C TYR A 967 -14.97 11.53 -0.83
N LEU A 968 -14.95 12.20 0.32
CA LEU A 968 -13.88 12.07 1.31
C LEU A 968 -13.81 10.63 1.85
N GLN A 969 -14.95 10.00 2.16
CA GLN A 969 -15.00 8.59 2.58
C GLN A 969 -14.53 7.65 1.47
N GLN A 970 -14.92 7.89 0.21
CA GLN A 970 -14.43 7.12 -0.95
C GLN A 970 -12.90 7.22 -1.08
N ALA A 971 -12.33 8.43 -0.95
CA ALA A 971 -10.88 8.63 -0.99
C ALA A 971 -10.14 7.90 0.14
N TYR A 972 -10.63 7.97 1.37
CA TYR A 972 -10.04 7.21 2.49
C TYR A 972 -10.21 5.69 2.34
N ALA A 973 -11.30 5.23 1.73
CA ALA A 973 -11.53 3.81 1.44
C ALA A 973 -10.57 3.30 0.35
N ALA A 974 -10.38 4.04 -0.74
CA ALA A 974 -9.44 3.72 -1.81
C ALA A 974 -7.99 3.68 -1.29
N LYS A 975 -7.60 4.65 -0.45
CA LYS A 975 -6.30 4.66 0.25
C LYS A 975 -6.06 3.40 1.10
N SER A 976 -7.11 2.72 1.56
CA SER A 976 -7.08 1.34 2.07
C SER A 976 -5.90 1.04 3.03
N ASN A 977 -5.14 -0.01 2.78
CA ASN A 977 -3.98 -0.47 3.56
C ASN A 977 -2.63 0.13 3.11
N ILE A 978 -2.62 1.30 2.45
CA ILE A 978 -1.37 2.06 2.19
C ILE A 978 -0.93 2.79 3.47
N ASN A 979 0.37 2.79 3.77
CA ASN A 979 0.92 3.57 4.88
C ASN A 979 0.75 5.08 4.60
N PHE A 980 0.05 5.79 5.48
CA PHE A 980 -0.24 7.21 5.30
C PHE A 980 1.03 8.09 5.40
N TYR A 981 2.05 7.62 6.11
CA TYR A 981 3.29 8.37 6.39
C TYR A 981 4.46 8.10 5.44
N ASP A 982 4.33 7.16 4.51
CA ASP A 982 5.24 6.89 3.37
C ASP A 982 4.47 5.95 2.44
N ILE A 983 3.92 6.46 1.33
CA ILE A 983 2.98 5.69 0.48
C ILE A 983 3.62 4.45 -0.18
N TYR A 984 4.96 4.38 -0.23
CA TYR A 984 5.70 3.25 -0.77
C TYR A 984 6.26 2.31 0.32
N ALA A 985 6.08 2.63 1.61
CA ALA A 985 6.50 1.76 2.70
C ALA A 985 5.45 0.67 3.00
N PRO A 986 5.90 -0.56 3.32
CA PRO A 986 4.99 -1.60 3.80
C PRO A 986 4.42 -1.24 5.18
N LEU A 987 3.17 -1.64 5.45
CA LEU A 987 2.62 -1.61 6.81
C LEU A 987 3.41 -2.54 7.75
N CYS A 988 3.51 -2.17 9.03
CA CYS A 988 3.97 -3.10 10.05
C CYS A 988 2.98 -4.26 10.21
N SER A 989 3.45 -5.49 10.01
CA SER A 989 2.67 -6.71 10.22
C SER A 989 3.33 -7.59 11.27
N SER A 990 2.51 -8.19 12.14
CA SER A 990 2.96 -9.17 13.16
C SER A 990 3.56 -10.47 12.59
N SER A 991 3.77 -10.53 11.27
CA SER A 991 4.35 -11.65 10.53
C SER A 991 5.38 -11.25 9.45
N SER A 992 5.62 -9.96 9.20
CA SER A 992 6.52 -9.52 8.12
C SER A 992 7.99 -9.53 8.52
N THR A 993 8.76 -10.44 7.94
CA THR A 993 10.23 -10.30 7.91
C THR A 993 10.63 -9.29 6.84
N SER A 994 10.65 -8.01 7.20
CA SER A 994 11.35 -6.92 6.49
C SER A 994 11.32 -7.01 4.94
N SER A 995 10.19 -6.68 4.32
CA SER A 995 10.22 -6.23 2.93
C SER A 995 11.05 -4.94 2.86
N PRO A 996 11.97 -4.79 1.89
CA PRO A 996 12.72 -3.55 1.76
C PRO A 996 11.79 -2.42 1.31
N SER A 997 11.56 -1.43 2.17
CA SER A 997 11.04 -0.14 1.72
C SER A 997 12.10 0.56 0.85
N ILE A 998 11.67 1.45 -0.06
CA ILE A 998 12.55 2.32 -0.86
C ILE A 998 13.53 3.13 0.02
N SER A 999 13.11 3.44 1.24
CA SER A 999 13.84 4.19 2.27
C SER A 999 14.70 3.31 3.18
N GLY A 1000 14.54 1.98 3.13
CA GLY A 1000 15.19 1.04 4.07
C GLY A 1000 14.72 1.16 5.53
N PHE A 1001 13.64 1.91 5.77
CA PHE A 1001 12.99 2.10 7.07
C PHE A 1001 12.28 0.82 7.56
N ASP A 1002 12.22 0.63 8.89
CA ASP A 1002 11.43 -0.44 9.53
C ASP A 1002 10.12 0.15 10.08
N PRO A 1003 8.95 -0.15 9.47
CA PRO A 1003 7.66 0.38 9.90
C PRO A 1003 7.23 -0.11 11.29
N CYS A 1004 7.89 -1.12 11.84
CA CYS A 1004 7.58 -1.65 13.17
C CYS A 1004 8.36 -0.97 14.31
N THR A 1005 9.24 0.00 14.02
CA THR A 1005 10.15 0.65 15.03
C THR A 1005 9.40 1.20 16.25
N GLU A 1006 8.20 1.74 16.06
CA GLU A 1006 7.34 2.27 17.13
C GLU A 1006 7.00 1.21 18.19
N ASN A 1007 6.63 -0.01 17.79
CA ASN A 1007 6.31 -1.11 18.70
C ASN A 1007 7.49 -1.46 19.62
N TYR A 1008 8.71 -1.46 19.07
CA TYR A 1008 9.92 -1.75 19.83
C TYR A 1008 10.26 -0.61 20.78
N THR A 1009 10.07 0.64 20.33
CA THR A 1009 10.26 1.86 21.13
C THR A 1009 9.30 1.90 22.31
N GLN A 1010 8.01 1.63 22.10
CA GLN A 1010 7.01 1.56 23.17
C GLN A 1010 7.35 0.47 24.20
N ALA A 1011 7.75 -0.72 23.76
CA ALA A 1011 8.18 -1.81 24.66
C ALA A 1011 9.44 -1.44 25.48
N TYR A 1012 10.42 -0.78 24.87
CA TYR A 1012 11.62 -0.31 25.54
C TYR A 1012 11.32 0.80 26.57
N LEU A 1013 10.54 1.83 26.20
CA LEU A 1013 10.22 2.96 27.09
C LEU A 1013 9.26 2.59 28.24
N ASN A 1014 8.52 1.49 28.12
CA ASN A 1014 7.76 0.89 29.23
C ASN A 1014 8.59 0.02 30.18
N THR A 1015 9.90 -0.17 29.92
CA THR A 1015 10.77 -0.94 30.82
C THR A 1015 11.09 -0.12 32.10
N PRO A 1016 10.79 -0.61 33.33
CA PRO A 1016 10.93 0.20 34.55
C PRO A 1016 12.34 0.73 34.82
N THR A 1017 13.40 0.00 34.42
CA THR A 1017 14.78 0.47 34.54
C THR A 1017 15.13 1.56 33.53
N VAL A 1018 14.45 1.64 32.38
CA VAL A 1018 14.61 2.72 31.40
C VAL A 1018 14.00 3.99 31.97
N GLN A 1019 12.74 3.94 32.41
CA GLN A 1019 12.08 5.08 33.07
C GLN A 1019 12.86 5.58 34.30
N GLN A 1020 13.38 4.68 35.12
CA GLN A 1020 14.24 5.04 36.25
C GLN A 1020 15.55 5.73 35.83
N SER A 1021 16.19 5.28 34.74
CA SER A 1021 17.44 5.88 34.23
C SER A 1021 17.22 7.23 33.54
N LEU A 1022 16.00 7.49 33.09
CA LEU A 1022 15.54 8.76 32.55
C LEU A 1022 15.03 9.75 33.62
N HIS A 1023 15.03 9.35 34.89
CA HIS A 1023 14.41 10.09 36.00
C HIS A 1023 12.90 10.37 35.81
N ALA A 1024 12.26 9.62 34.90
CA ALA A 1024 10.84 9.68 34.63
C ALA A 1024 10.03 9.06 35.76
N LYS A 1025 8.77 9.48 35.89
CA LYS A 1025 7.82 8.81 36.80
C LYS A 1025 7.41 7.46 36.20
N PRO A 1026 7.17 6.43 37.02
CA PRO A 1026 6.55 5.18 36.57
C PRO A 1026 5.18 5.43 35.95
N VAL A 1027 5.06 5.22 34.64
CA VAL A 1027 3.84 5.36 33.84
C VAL A 1027 3.77 4.26 32.78
N GLU A 1028 2.57 4.02 32.25
CA GLU A 1028 2.41 3.34 30.97
C GLU A 1028 2.64 4.40 29.88
N TRP A 1029 3.70 4.25 29.09
CA TRP A 1029 4.13 5.23 28.08
C TRP A 1029 3.57 4.87 26.70
N GLU A 1030 3.12 5.87 25.96
CA GLU A 1030 2.51 5.75 24.64
C GLU A 1030 3.12 6.81 23.69
N SER A 1031 3.19 6.47 22.39
CA SER A 1031 3.78 7.32 21.34
C SER A 1031 3.03 8.65 21.19
N CYS A 1032 1.71 8.59 21.17
CA CYS A 1032 0.80 9.72 21.21
C CYS A 1032 -0.27 9.48 22.27
N ASN A 1033 -0.78 10.54 22.90
CA ASN A 1033 -1.78 10.41 23.95
C ASN A 1033 -3.21 10.36 23.36
N ASP A 1034 -3.84 9.19 23.39
CA ASP A 1034 -5.22 8.96 22.88
C ASP A 1034 -6.30 9.85 23.54
N PHE A 1035 -6.10 10.28 24.79
CA PHE A 1035 -7.04 11.19 25.46
C PHE A 1035 -6.97 12.61 24.90
N ILE A 1036 -5.78 13.06 24.48
CA ILE A 1036 -5.60 14.36 23.83
C ILE A 1036 -6.01 14.26 22.34
N ASN A 1037 -5.52 13.23 21.65
CA ASN A 1037 -5.62 13.06 20.21
C ASN A 1037 -6.99 12.52 19.75
N ILE A 1038 -7.34 11.28 20.13
CA ILE A 1038 -8.53 10.58 19.62
C ILE A 1038 -9.83 11.09 20.27
N ASN A 1039 -9.78 11.48 21.54
CA ASN A 1039 -10.97 11.97 22.26
C ASN A 1039 -11.27 13.46 22.04
N TRP A 1040 -10.60 14.12 21.08
CA TRP A 1040 -10.82 15.54 20.72
C TRP A 1040 -10.82 16.49 21.93
N GLN A 1041 -9.81 16.35 22.79
CA GLN A 1041 -9.61 17.25 23.95
C GLN A 1041 -8.68 18.43 23.63
N TRP A 1042 -8.22 18.55 22.38
CA TRP A 1042 -7.72 19.79 21.79
C TRP A 1042 -8.88 20.79 21.64
N GLN A 1043 -8.75 22.02 22.12
CA GLN A 1043 -9.84 23.02 22.17
C GLN A 1043 -9.60 24.22 21.25
N ASP A 1044 -8.36 24.69 21.17
CA ASP A 1044 -7.94 25.74 20.24
C ASP A 1044 -6.97 25.18 19.19
N MET A 1045 -7.52 25.00 17.99
CA MET A 1045 -6.84 24.71 16.73
C MET A 1045 -7.22 25.83 15.74
N PRO A 1046 -6.43 26.93 15.62
CA PRO A 1046 -6.57 27.85 14.49
C PRO A 1046 -6.43 27.08 13.17
N LEU A 1047 -7.21 27.42 12.14
CA LEU A 1047 -7.13 26.74 10.85
C LEU A 1047 -5.89 27.12 10.03
N THR A 1048 -5.15 28.17 10.42
CA THR A 1048 -3.93 28.60 9.75
C THR A 1048 -2.99 29.35 10.70
N VAL A 1049 -1.68 29.12 10.55
CA VAL A 1049 -0.61 29.86 11.25
C VAL A 1049 0.28 30.66 10.29
N LEU A 1050 -0.08 30.72 9.00
CA LEU A 1050 0.63 31.49 7.98
C LEU A 1050 0.88 32.97 8.35
N PRO A 1051 -0.06 33.71 9.00
CA PRO A 1051 0.22 35.08 9.47
C PRO A 1051 1.34 35.15 10.52
N THR A 1052 1.44 34.13 11.39
CA THR A 1052 2.50 34.03 12.41
C THR A 1052 3.86 33.77 11.74
N ILE A 1053 3.88 32.99 10.66
CA ILE A 1053 5.07 32.75 9.84
C ILE A 1053 5.51 34.04 9.11
N GLN A 1054 4.57 34.82 8.57
CA GLN A 1054 4.86 36.14 7.97
C GLN A 1054 5.49 37.11 8.99
N ASP A 1055 4.97 37.16 10.22
CA ASP A 1055 5.52 37.96 11.33
C ASP A 1055 6.99 37.58 11.67
N LEU A 1056 7.32 36.28 11.64
CA LEU A 1056 8.68 35.78 11.89
C LEU A 1056 9.63 36.14 10.74
N MET A 1057 9.20 35.95 9.49
CA MET A 1057 9.95 36.35 8.30
C MET A 1057 10.21 37.87 8.30
N ALA A 1058 9.21 38.68 8.64
CA ALA A 1058 9.33 40.14 8.77
C ALA A 1058 10.23 40.56 9.96
N SER A 1059 10.30 39.75 11.01
CA SER A 1059 11.21 39.93 12.15
C SER A 1059 12.66 39.52 11.86
N GLY A 1060 12.95 38.96 10.68
CA GLY A 1060 14.28 38.52 10.29
C GLY A 1060 14.71 37.16 10.85
N ILE A 1061 13.75 36.35 11.32
CA ILE A 1061 13.99 34.93 11.63
C ILE A 1061 13.97 34.15 10.32
N SER A 1062 14.97 33.29 10.12
CA SER A 1062 15.01 32.40 8.96
C SER A 1062 13.97 31.29 9.13
N VAL A 1063 13.01 31.19 8.21
CA VAL A 1063 12.00 30.13 8.19
C VAL A 1063 12.39 29.09 7.15
N TRP A 1064 12.42 27.82 7.55
CA TRP A 1064 12.65 26.70 6.65
C TRP A 1064 11.47 25.75 6.68
N PHE A 1065 10.94 25.41 5.52
CA PHE A 1065 10.08 24.24 5.33
C PHE A 1065 10.93 23.12 4.71
N TYR A 1066 10.74 21.90 5.17
CA TYR A 1066 11.29 20.74 4.49
C TYR A 1066 10.26 19.60 4.45
N SER A 1067 10.15 18.91 3.32
CA SER A 1067 9.13 17.89 3.15
C SER A 1067 9.68 16.65 2.43
N GLY A 1068 9.41 15.48 2.99
CA GLY A 1068 9.58 14.22 2.29
C GLY A 1068 8.58 14.09 1.15
N ASP A 1069 9.06 13.65 -0.01
CA ASP A 1069 8.29 13.53 -1.26
C ASP A 1069 7.46 12.25 -1.38
N THR A 1070 7.46 11.36 -0.38
CA THR A 1070 6.62 10.15 -0.33
C THR A 1070 5.59 10.17 0.80
N ASP A 1071 5.52 11.26 1.58
CA ASP A 1071 4.54 11.43 2.66
C ASP A 1071 3.13 11.65 2.11
N GLY A 1072 2.20 10.77 2.47
CA GLY A 1072 0.78 10.95 2.14
C GLY A 1072 0.02 11.86 3.10
N ARG A 1073 0.53 12.14 4.32
CA ARG A 1073 -0.23 12.85 5.36
C ARG A 1073 -0.11 14.37 5.29
N VAL A 1074 1.09 14.89 5.03
CA VAL A 1074 1.34 16.31 4.75
C VAL A 1074 2.34 16.41 3.57
N PRO A 1075 1.86 16.14 2.34
CA PRO A 1075 2.72 16.05 1.17
C PRO A 1075 3.40 17.37 0.77
N VAL A 1076 4.35 17.24 -0.16
CA VAL A 1076 5.04 18.35 -0.82
C VAL A 1076 4.08 19.33 -1.50
N THR A 1077 2.95 18.85 -2.04
CA THR A 1077 1.86 19.67 -2.61
C THR A 1077 1.26 20.62 -1.57
N SER A 1078 0.80 20.10 -0.42
CA SER A 1078 0.26 20.91 0.69
C SER A 1078 1.29 21.96 1.15
N SER A 1079 2.57 21.56 1.20
CA SER A 1079 3.68 22.45 1.55
C SER A 1079 3.85 23.60 0.54
N ARG A 1080 3.83 23.30 -0.78
CA ARG A 1080 3.90 24.29 -1.87
C ARG A 1080 2.72 25.27 -1.80
N TYR A 1081 1.50 24.75 -1.66
CA TYR A 1081 0.28 25.57 -1.60
C TYR A 1081 0.24 26.49 -0.37
N SER A 1082 0.66 26.00 0.81
CA SER A 1082 0.84 26.81 2.02
C SER A 1082 1.87 27.93 1.83
N ILE A 1083 2.93 27.69 1.06
CA ILE A 1083 3.97 28.69 0.79
C ILE A 1083 3.54 29.72 -0.25
N ASP A 1084 2.79 29.33 -1.30
CA ASP A 1084 2.24 30.30 -2.26
C ASP A 1084 1.29 31.29 -1.59
N LYS A 1085 0.44 30.83 -0.65
CA LYS A 1085 -0.39 31.72 0.20
C LYS A 1085 0.42 32.81 0.92
N LEU A 1086 1.70 32.62 1.20
CA LEU A 1086 2.57 33.64 1.81
C LEU A 1086 2.96 34.76 0.83
N GLN A 1087 2.84 34.53 -0.48
CA GLN A 1087 3.14 35.48 -1.58
C GLN A 1087 4.55 36.11 -1.48
N THR A 1088 5.53 35.34 -1.00
CA THR A 1088 6.93 35.77 -0.90
C THR A 1088 7.66 35.60 -2.24
N SER A 1089 8.61 36.50 -2.54
CA SER A 1089 9.31 36.50 -3.83
C SER A 1089 10.43 35.48 -3.90
N VAL A 1090 10.49 34.71 -4.99
CA VAL A 1090 11.61 33.81 -5.30
C VAL A 1090 12.90 34.62 -5.48
N LYS A 1091 13.95 34.19 -4.79
CA LYS A 1091 15.28 34.80 -4.72
C LYS A 1091 16.35 33.92 -5.35
N THR A 1092 16.23 32.61 -5.15
CA THR A 1092 16.97 31.56 -5.84
C THR A 1092 15.92 30.60 -6.41
N PRO A 1093 15.81 30.46 -7.74
CA PRO A 1093 14.86 29.53 -8.38
C PRO A 1093 15.03 28.08 -7.92
N TRP A 1094 14.07 27.23 -8.25
CA TRP A 1094 14.09 25.80 -7.97
C TRP A 1094 15.29 25.09 -8.62
N TYR A 1095 16.03 24.28 -7.86
CA TYR A 1095 17.08 23.41 -8.40
C TYR A 1095 17.27 22.11 -7.60
N PRO A 1096 17.77 21.03 -8.23
CA PRO A 1096 18.16 19.80 -7.54
C PRO A 1096 19.42 20.00 -6.70
N TRP A 1097 19.36 19.67 -5.40
CA TRP A 1097 20.54 19.60 -4.54
C TRP A 1097 21.12 18.17 -4.55
N ILE A 1098 22.44 18.03 -4.39
CA ILE A 1098 23.17 16.79 -4.71
C ILE A 1098 23.78 16.15 -3.45
N TYR A 1099 23.43 14.88 -3.20
CA TYR A 1099 24.00 14.08 -2.11
C TYR A 1099 24.72 12.83 -2.62
N GLU A 1100 26.00 12.68 -2.24
CA GLU A 1100 26.92 11.58 -2.57
C GLU A 1100 27.12 11.23 -4.08
N GLY A 1101 26.41 11.92 -4.99
CA GLY A 1101 26.50 11.81 -6.45
C GLY A 1101 25.15 11.87 -7.18
N GLU A 1102 24.05 11.71 -6.44
CA GLU A 1102 22.67 11.73 -6.93
C GLU A 1102 21.91 12.98 -6.45
N VAL A 1103 20.73 13.22 -7.02
CA VAL A 1103 19.78 14.18 -6.45
C VAL A 1103 19.35 13.71 -5.05
N GLY A 1104 19.54 14.58 -4.06
CA GLY A 1104 19.05 14.42 -2.68
C GLY A 1104 17.61 14.91 -2.49
N GLY A 1105 17.16 15.77 -3.41
CA GLY A 1105 15.86 16.42 -3.47
C GLY A 1105 16.01 17.77 -4.18
N TYR A 1106 15.08 18.68 -3.95
CA TYR A 1106 15.07 20.00 -4.60
C TYR A 1106 15.00 21.12 -3.57
N VAL A 1107 15.40 22.33 -3.96
CA VAL A 1107 15.39 23.51 -3.09
C VAL A 1107 15.00 24.76 -3.87
N VAL A 1108 14.19 25.61 -3.25
CA VAL A 1108 13.88 26.98 -3.70
C VAL A 1108 14.07 27.94 -2.52
N GLY A 1109 14.73 29.07 -2.79
CA GLY A 1109 14.99 30.11 -1.81
C GLY A 1109 14.15 31.35 -2.10
N TYR A 1110 13.33 31.76 -1.14
CA TYR A 1110 12.54 32.99 -1.20
C TYR A 1110 13.20 34.09 -0.35
N GLU A 1111 12.57 35.26 -0.23
CA GLU A 1111 12.96 36.24 0.79
C GLU A 1111 12.54 35.77 2.20
N ASN A 1112 13.54 35.57 3.06
CA ASN A 1112 13.47 35.05 4.45
C ASN A 1112 12.83 33.67 4.68
N LEU A 1113 12.40 32.97 3.62
CA LEU A 1113 11.91 31.59 3.66
C LEU A 1113 12.72 30.69 2.70
N THR A 1114 12.96 29.44 3.09
CA THR A 1114 13.55 28.39 2.23
C THR A 1114 12.65 27.15 2.25
N PHE A 1115 12.48 26.50 1.10
CA PHE A 1115 11.77 25.23 1.00
C PHE A 1115 12.67 24.16 0.37
N VAL A 1116 12.69 22.96 0.97
CA VAL A 1116 13.53 21.84 0.54
C VAL A 1116 12.72 20.54 0.49
N THR A 1117 12.71 19.84 -0.65
CA THR A 1117 12.21 18.47 -0.71
C THR A 1117 13.34 17.48 -0.41
N ILE A 1118 13.00 16.32 0.19
CA ILE A 1118 13.94 15.23 0.44
C ILE A 1118 13.45 13.99 -0.31
N ARG A 1119 14.24 13.53 -1.29
CA ARG A 1119 13.91 12.45 -2.21
C ARG A 1119 13.84 11.09 -1.52
N GLY A 1120 12.74 10.36 -1.73
CA GLY A 1120 12.46 9.04 -1.19
C GLY A 1120 12.18 9.04 0.32
N ALA A 1121 11.58 10.10 0.86
CA ALA A 1121 11.28 10.23 2.28
C ALA A 1121 9.79 10.41 2.56
N GLY A 1122 9.27 9.69 3.55
CA GLY A 1122 7.96 9.96 4.15
C GLY A 1122 8.01 11.02 5.27
N HIS A 1123 6.92 11.10 6.03
CA HIS A 1123 6.62 12.10 7.07
C HIS A 1123 7.79 12.33 8.04
N PHE A 1124 8.26 11.26 8.68
CA PHE A 1124 9.42 11.22 9.56
C PHE A 1124 10.73 11.28 8.73
N VAL A 1125 11.00 12.39 8.05
CA VAL A 1125 12.15 12.53 7.12
C VAL A 1125 13.50 12.05 7.71
N PRO A 1126 13.85 12.30 8.99
CA PRO A 1126 15.08 11.78 9.61
C PRO A 1126 15.04 10.26 9.91
N SER A 1127 13.88 9.60 9.87
CA SER A 1127 13.77 8.14 9.87
C SER A 1127 13.94 7.53 8.48
N TYR A 1128 13.26 8.10 7.48
CA TYR A 1128 13.23 7.54 6.12
C TYR A 1128 14.50 7.82 5.31
N GLN A 1129 15.04 9.04 5.38
CA GLN A 1129 16.25 9.44 4.65
C GLN A 1129 17.28 10.14 5.55
N PRO A 1130 17.75 9.49 6.63
CA PRO A 1130 18.58 10.13 7.67
C PRO A 1130 19.85 10.81 7.15
N ALA A 1131 20.45 10.26 6.08
CA ALA A 1131 21.65 10.80 5.46
C ALA A 1131 21.39 12.15 4.75
N ARG A 1132 20.24 12.25 4.05
CA ARG A 1132 19.77 13.44 3.36
C ARG A 1132 19.23 14.47 4.37
N ALA A 1133 18.46 14.02 5.36
CA ALA A 1133 17.93 14.85 6.45
C ALA A 1133 19.04 15.58 7.23
N LEU A 1134 20.12 14.90 7.59
CA LEU A 1134 21.27 15.53 8.28
C LEU A 1134 21.97 16.59 7.41
N ALA A 1135 21.98 16.44 6.07
CA ALA A 1135 22.54 17.43 5.16
C ALA A 1135 21.67 18.71 5.11
N VAL A 1136 20.35 18.56 5.01
CA VAL A 1136 19.40 19.69 5.06
C VAL A 1136 19.47 20.40 6.42
N PHE A 1137 19.55 19.66 7.52
CA PHE A 1137 19.74 20.24 8.86
C PHE A 1137 21.06 21.01 9.01
N SER A 1138 22.16 20.48 8.47
CA SER A 1138 23.46 21.18 8.46
C SER A 1138 23.36 22.52 7.70
N SER A 1139 22.68 22.49 6.56
CA SER A 1139 22.47 23.65 5.68
C SER A 1139 21.61 24.73 6.36
N PHE A 1140 20.56 24.32 7.09
CA PHE A 1140 19.74 25.18 7.94
C PHE A 1140 20.55 25.89 9.04
N LEU A 1141 21.36 25.16 9.81
CA LEU A 1141 22.22 25.77 10.85
C LEU A 1141 23.22 26.75 10.25
N GLU A 1142 23.89 26.34 9.16
CA GLU A 1142 24.89 27.12 8.44
C GLU A 1142 24.32 28.36 7.70
N GLY A 1143 22.99 28.46 7.56
CA GLY A 1143 22.30 29.53 6.83
C GLY A 1143 22.55 29.53 5.32
N LYS A 1144 22.76 28.35 4.72
CA LYS A 1144 23.11 28.15 3.30
C LYS A 1144 22.14 27.15 2.67
N LEU A 1145 21.84 27.27 1.38
CA LEU A 1145 21.12 26.23 0.65
C LEU A 1145 22.00 24.97 0.46
N PRO A 1146 21.43 23.76 0.43
CA PRO A 1146 22.15 22.48 0.28
C PRO A 1146 22.72 22.22 -1.13
#